data_AF-A0A7X9BT04-F1
#
_entry.id   AF-A0A7X9BT04-F1
#
_cell.length_a   1.000
_cell.length_b   1.000
_cell.length_c   1.000
_cell.angle_alpha   90.00
_cell.angle_beta   90.00
_cell.angle_gamma   90.00
#
_symmetry.space_group_name_H-M   'P 1'
#
loop_
_entity.id
_entity.type
_entity.pdbx_description
1 polymer ?
#
loop_
_entity_poly.entity_id
_entity_poly.type
_entity_poly.pdbx_seq_one_letter_code
_entity_poly.pdbx_strand_id
1 'polypeptide(L)'
;EIEWILKMQDTDSGGFYPRIQSDDDENVTSRIIRNQNGCTTDDTACAAAILAHAYLMYMEYDSDFAQNCLDAAKDAWVFLQNNPRDIVSPSGPYNVDDDRADRLWAAASLYRVTGEEIYNTYFKENYKSFAKRFEDPDEYAHTWGDMWLTAFLSYLKADNKDAEAKSWIDAKFDIWLDNVLSRAESNPWQNAIVPGNYFWGINMQVMNVPMDAIIGSKLLDKYTDRVSKLGFSSLSWLLGANPLRFSFVSGYGENSVKGIYSNIYNSDGKEGIPNGYMPGGPNAYEGAGLSRFAAKCYTKSTGDWVANEHTVYWNSALVFMSAYASQKAGSIVEPTPKPTEKPTPNPTPTTPNEGTNEVDVNINTGSGRRAISPYIYGSNQDVEATLTAKRFGGNRTTAYNWETNFSNAGNDWVHSSDTWLCEDAGVPKGRWSEPGAVVTTFHDKALENNVDYSIITLQAAGYVSADADGAVSEEEKAPSPRWKEVVFEKGAPFSLTPDTDDDYVYMDEFVNFLVNKYGNASEPTGVKGYSVDNEPALWTSTHSRMHPEKVTCEEIINKTVDLSKAVKNVDPYAEIFGPALYGFAAFESLQSAPDWDEKEEDYRWFIDYYLDSMKKAADRENRRLLDVLDVHWYPEAQGGGARICFGEDQRNIECNKARLQAARTLWDPTYYENSWIGDHKRDSLPILPSLFDSIESYYPGTKLAITEYDYGAGKHITGGIAQADVLGIFGEYGVYLATYWGEPSNNFTASGINLYTNYDGQGGTFGDTSVECEVSDNELGSAYASIIGEDDGKLHIIVLNKNYDESTTFNFKIDSETNYKTGEVWAFDRGSSNITKRMPVAGISENAFTYTLPALTACHIILDTEQSFIYGDIDNNGAVDAVDLVLLKRYLFGYISNINEEAADICLDGSIDSNDYALLKKWLLKNIRQLPSIPENNKPVANFTISKAEATTDDTIQFDASTSVDPDQNIAFYVWDFGNGLEATGKLVGFKYMNPGEYTVKLTVTDTRGASDTLTKTVAVISATGDNSKFSFEDGTDGGFATDGTETSTIANSNVRAFRGLSSLRWDINSSGEGEALLIMDGDNMVAPGETIVYRIWVPEDAQIGAIQPYIMPHTSDWEESFWNSTWGGYSSLEKEAWNEFTLTLPEDTDPSLPQQLGIQIMTSGEGEFTVFVDSIDW
;
A
#
# COMPACT_ATOMS: atom_id res chain seq x y z
N GLU A 1 -10.59 -24.46 34.76
CA GLU A 1 -10.24 -25.84 35.17
C GLU A 1 -9.84 -25.93 36.65
N ILE A 2 -8.96 -25.06 37.16
CA ILE A 2 -8.55 -25.06 38.58
C ILE A 2 -9.76 -24.95 39.53
N GLU A 3 -10.75 -24.11 39.24
CA GLU A 3 -12.00 -24.04 40.01
C GLU A 3 -12.79 -25.35 40.01
N TRP A 4 -12.71 -26.14 38.93
CA TRP A 4 -13.34 -27.46 38.87
C TRP A 4 -12.58 -28.45 39.74
N ILE A 5 -11.24 -28.41 39.74
CA ILE A 5 -10.41 -29.19 40.67
C ILE A 5 -10.82 -28.88 42.10
N LEU A 6 -10.90 -27.60 42.50
CA LEU A 6 -11.35 -27.19 43.83
C LEU A 6 -12.74 -27.76 44.19
N LYS A 7 -13.69 -27.79 43.25
CA LYS A 7 -15.01 -28.38 43.47
C LYS A 7 -14.98 -29.90 43.67
N MET A 8 -13.95 -30.58 43.16
CA MET A 8 -13.76 -32.03 43.33
C MET A 8 -13.23 -32.41 44.71
N GLN A 9 -12.88 -31.44 45.56
CA GLN A 9 -12.45 -31.72 46.92
C GLN A 9 -13.63 -32.10 47.81
N ASP A 10 -13.49 -33.22 48.50
CA ASP A 10 -14.37 -33.61 49.59
C ASP A 10 -14.06 -32.79 50.83
N THR A 11 -15.01 -31.96 51.26
CA THR A 11 -14.81 -30.98 52.33
C THR A 11 -14.56 -31.60 53.70
N ASP A 12 -14.96 -32.86 53.91
CA ASP A 12 -14.82 -33.54 55.21
C ASP A 12 -13.47 -34.25 55.34
N SER A 13 -13.02 -34.92 54.27
CA SER A 13 -11.79 -35.71 54.29
C SER A 13 -10.57 -34.97 53.74
N GLY A 14 -10.78 -33.93 52.93
CA GLY A 14 -9.73 -33.20 52.20
C GLY A 14 -9.27 -33.89 50.90
N GLY A 15 -9.73 -35.11 50.64
CA GLY A 15 -9.39 -35.89 49.43
C GLY A 15 -10.14 -35.40 48.18
N PHE A 16 -9.66 -35.79 47.00
CA PHE A 16 -10.27 -35.41 45.72
C PHE A 16 -10.94 -36.60 45.04
N TYR A 17 -12.11 -36.36 44.45
CA TYR A 17 -12.80 -37.35 43.63
C TYR A 17 -12.10 -37.51 42.26
N PRO A 18 -12.05 -38.73 41.68
CA PRO A 18 -11.19 -39.04 40.54
C PRO A 18 -11.66 -38.50 39.19
N ARG A 19 -12.94 -38.13 39.03
CA ARG A 19 -13.45 -37.66 37.73
C ARG A 19 -14.71 -36.82 37.78
N ILE A 20 -14.77 -35.92 36.80
CA ILE A 20 -15.98 -35.23 36.37
C ILE A 20 -16.50 -35.94 35.12
N GLN A 21 -17.80 -36.20 35.05
CA GLN A 21 -18.44 -36.80 33.88
C GLN A 21 -19.71 -36.02 33.51
N SER A 22 -20.23 -36.26 32.32
CA SER A 22 -21.55 -35.76 31.94
C SER A 22 -22.63 -36.42 32.80
N ASP A 23 -23.73 -35.70 33.02
CA ASP A 23 -24.95 -36.26 33.59
C ASP A 23 -25.63 -37.26 32.64
N ASP A 24 -25.46 -37.07 31.34
CA ASP A 24 -25.87 -37.96 30.26
C ASP A 24 -24.77 -38.00 29.16
N ASP A 25 -24.28 -39.19 28.83
CA ASP A 25 -23.20 -39.40 27.85
C ASP A 25 -23.68 -39.23 26.39
N GLU A 26 -24.99 -39.27 26.14
CA GLU A 26 -25.59 -39.02 24.82
C GLU A 26 -26.10 -37.58 24.66
N ASN A 27 -26.37 -36.88 25.77
CA ASN A 27 -26.96 -35.55 25.74
C ASN A 27 -26.55 -34.68 26.95
N VAL A 28 -25.31 -34.17 26.94
CA VAL A 28 -24.69 -33.46 28.07
C VAL A 28 -25.48 -32.22 28.48
N THR A 29 -26.22 -32.28 29.60
CA THR A 29 -26.95 -31.12 30.16
C THR A 29 -26.23 -30.47 31.33
N SER A 30 -25.36 -31.20 32.02
CA SER A 30 -24.52 -30.71 33.11
C SER A 30 -23.31 -31.62 33.36
N ARG A 31 -22.27 -31.09 34.01
CA ARG A 31 -21.12 -31.86 34.48
C ARG A 31 -21.30 -32.18 35.95
N ILE A 32 -21.15 -33.46 36.32
CA ILE A 32 -21.29 -33.94 37.69
C ILE A 32 -19.98 -34.56 38.18
N ILE A 33 -19.71 -34.39 39.48
CA ILE A 33 -18.61 -35.07 40.16
C ILE A 33 -19.07 -36.49 40.48
N ARG A 34 -18.36 -37.50 39.98
CA ARG A 34 -18.74 -38.89 40.24
C ARG A 34 -18.17 -39.35 41.59
N ASN A 35 -18.97 -39.20 42.64
CA ASN A 35 -18.58 -39.53 44.02
C ASN A 35 -18.78 -41.01 44.44
N GLN A 36 -19.26 -41.88 43.53
CA GLN A 36 -19.72 -43.25 43.84
C GLN A 36 -18.70 -44.17 44.53
N ASN A 37 -17.40 -43.84 44.52
CA ASN A 37 -16.34 -44.69 45.07
C ASN A 37 -15.36 -43.95 46.02
N GLY A 38 -15.70 -42.75 46.49
CA GLY A 38 -14.86 -41.96 47.40
C GLY A 38 -13.65 -41.30 46.72
N CYS A 39 -12.82 -40.64 47.53
CA CYS A 39 -11.57 -40.01 47.10
C CYS A 39 -10.44 -41.02 46.96
N THR A 40 -9.58 -40.82 45.97
CA THR A 40 -8.45 -41.70 45.60
C THR A 40 -7.13 -41.01 45.92
N THR A 41 -6.07 -41.78 46.16
CA THR A 41 -4.81 -41.21 46.65
C THR A 41 -3.93 -40.62 45.54
N ASP A 42 -3.97 -41.18 44.33
CA ASP A 42 -3.28 -40.64 43.16
C ASP A 42 -3.87 -39.28 42.74
N ASP A 43 -5.19 -39.21 42.54
CA ASP A 43 -5.88 -37.97 42.15
C ASP A 43 -5.73 -36.88 43.22
N THR A 44 -5.80 -37.25 44.50
CA THR A 44 -5.57 -36.31 45.61
C THR A 44 -4.14 -35.77 45.59
N ALA A 45 -3.14 -36.60 45.29
CA ALA A 45 -1.75 -36.16 45.21
C ALA A 45 -1.50 -35.24 43.99
N CYS A 46 -2.07 -35.57 42.83
CA CYS A 46 -2.05 -34.70 41.65
C CYS A 46 -2.72 -33.35 41.94
N ALA A 47 -3.90 -33.35 42.55
CA ALA A 47 -4.61 -32.12 42.93
C ALA A 47 -3.78 -31.27 43.90
N ALA A 48 -3.16 -31.88 44.91
CA ALA A 48 -2.28 -31.18 45.84
C ALA A 48 -1.12 -30.48 45.11
N ALA A 49 -0.48 -31.16 44.16
CA ALA A 49 0.63 -30.61 43.40
C ALA A 49 0.20 -29.46 42.48
N ILE A 50 -0.90 -29.63 41.73
CA ILE A 50 -1.45 -28.63 40.81
C ILE A 50 -1.91 -27.38 41.55
N LEU A 51 -2.64 -27.54 42.66
CA LEU A 51 -3.16 -26.42 43.45
C LEU A 51 -2.03 -25.65 44.16
N ALA A 52 -1.00 -26.35 44.64
CA ALA A 52 0.22 -25.71 45.13
C ALA A 52 0.93 -24.91 44.01
N HIS A 53 1.00 -25.44 42.79
CA HIS A 53 1.55 -24.70 41.66
C HIS A 53 0.69 -23.49 41.27
N ALA A 54 -0.64 -23.62 41.30
CA ALA A 54 -1.59 -22.55 41.03
C ALA A 54 -1.41 -21.38 42.00
N TYR A 55 -1.14 -21.64 43.28
CA TYR A 55 -0.81 -20.58 44.24
C TYR A 55 0.35 -19.70 43.76
N LEU A 56 1.44 -20.29 43.25
CA LEU A 56 2.59 -19.51 42.72
C LEU A 56 2.23 -18.69 41.49
N MET A 57 1.33 -19.19 40.64
CA MET A 57 0.95 -18.51 39.40
C MET A 57 -0.06 -17.40 39.64
N TYR A 58 -0.98 -17.58 40.58
CA TYR A 58 -2.09 -16.64 40.81
C TYR A 58 -1.86 -15.67 41.96
N MET A 59 -0.88 -15.87 42.84
CA MET A 59 -0.68 -14.99 44.01
C MET A 59 -0.57 -13.50 43.64
N GLU A 60 0.09 -13.18 42.53
CA GLU A 60 0.27 -11.80 42.07
C GLU A 60 -0.97 -11.21 41.36
N TYR A 61 -1.93 -12.05 40.97
CA TYR A 61 -3.09 -11.66 40.17
C TYR A 61 -4.42 -11.74 40.93
N ASP A 62 -4.56 -12.75 41.80
CA ASP A 62 -5.71 -13.03 42.65
C ASP A 62 -5.23 -13.77 43.91
N SER A 63 -4.86 -13.01 44.93
CA SER A 63 -4.28 -13.55 46.17
C SER A 63 -5.26 -14.41 46.95
N ASP A 64 -6.56 -14.09 46.90
CA ASP A 64 -7.60 -14.82 47.65
C ASP A 64 -7.85 -16.18 46.99
N PHE A 65 -7.95 -16.22 45.66
CA PHE A 65 -8.05 -17.46 44.91
C PHE A 65 -6.78 -18.32 45.05
N ALA A 66 -5.61 -17.70 44.96
CA ALA A 66 -4.34 -18.38 45.16
C ALA A 66 -4.28 -19.01 46.55
N GLN A 67 -4.64 -18.27 47.60
CA GLN A 67 -4.65 -18.78 48.96
C GLN A 67 -5.64 -19.94 49.12
N ASN A 68 -6.84 -19.85 48.53
CA ASN A 68 -7.81 -20.95 48.51
C ASN A 68 -7.21 -22.21 47.86
N CYS A 69 -6.46 -22.07 46.77
CA CYS A 69 -5.74 -23.20 46.16
C CYS A 69 -4.70 -23.80 47.12
N LEU A 70 -3.92 -22.97 47.81
CA LEU A 70 -2.93 -23.45 48.77
C LEU A 70 -3.58 -24.18 49.95
N ASP A 71 -4.66 -23.65 50.50
CA ASP A 71 -5.36 -24.26 51.63
C ASP A 71 -5.93 -25.63 51.23
N ALA A 72 -6.59 -25.70 50.07
CA ALA A 72 -7.07 -26.96 49.49
C ALA A 72 -5.92 -27.98 49.26
N ALA A 73 -4.75 -27.52 48.80
CA ALA A 73 -3.58 -28.38 48.62
C ALA A 73 -3.03 -28.94 49.95
N LYS A 74 -3.10 -28.16 51.03
CA LYS A 74 -2.70 -28.62 52.36
C LYS A 74 -3.68 -29.66 52.92
N ASP A 75 -4.98 -29.47 52.72
CA ASP A 75 -6.01 -30.43 53.13
C ASP A 75 -5.89 -31.75 52.35
N ALA A 76 -5.58 -31.68 51.05
CA ALA A 76 -5.24 -32.83 50.23
C ALA A 76 -4.07 -33.63 50.83
N TRP A 77 -3.02 -32.94 51.29
CA TRP A 77 -1.89 -33.59 51.94
C TRP A 77 -2.29 -34.30 53.26
N VAL A 78 -3.15 -33.69 54.07
CA VAL A 78 -3.67 -34.31 55.30
C VAL A 78 -4.41 -35.62 54.97
N PHE A 79 -5.22 -35.64 53.90
CA PHE A 79 -5.86 -36.87 53.41
C PHE A 79 -4.83 -37.94 53.06
N LEU A 80 -3.76 -37.59 52.34
CA LEU A 80 -2.69 -38.53 51.96
C LEU A 80 -1.94 -39.11 53.16
N GLN A 81 -1.74 -38.32 54.22
CA GLN A 81 -1.12 -38.79 55.47
C GLN A 81 -2.00 -39.78 56.22
N ASN A 82 -3.32 -39.56 56.22
CA ASN A 82 -4.28 -40.44 56.84
C ASN A 82 -4.50 -41.75 56.05
N ASN A 83 -4.15 -41.73 54.76
CA ASN A 83 -4.30 -42.87 53.85
C ASN A 83 -2.94 -43.26 53.22
N PRO A 84 -2.03 -43.92 53.99
CA PRO A 84 -0.69 -44.26 53.51
C PRO A 84 -0.65 -45.49 52.58
N ARG A 85 -1.79 -46.14 52.35
CA ARG A 85 -1.94 -47.20 51.35
C ARG A 85 -2.70 -46.64 50.17
N ASP A 86 -2.30 -47.08 48.99
CA ASP A 86 -2.91 -46.67 47.74
C ASP A 86 -4.42 -47.01 47.71
N ILE A 87 -5.23 -45.99 47.44
CA ILE A 87 -6.67 -46.07 47.18
C ILE A 87 -6.85 -45.86 45.68
N VAL A 88 -6.81 -46.97 44.96
CA VAL A 88 -6.80 -47.03 43.50
C VAL A 88 -8.13 -46.56 42.90
N SER A 89 -8.03 -45.81 41.80
CA SER A 89 -9.17 -45.39 40.99
C SER A 89 -10.01 -46.57 40.43
N PRO A 90 -11.34 -46.45 40.32
CA PRO A 90 -12.21 -47.53 39.84
C PRO A 90 -11.86 -47.96 38.41
N SER A 91 -11.96 -49.26 38.08
CA SER A 91 -11.68 -49.80 36.74
C SER A 91 -12.21 -48.93 35.59
N GLY A 92 -11.29 -48.42 34.78
CA GLY A 92 -11.52 -47.55 33.63
C GLY A 92 -10.23 -47.34 32.82
N PRO A 93 -10.29 -46.55 31.73
CA PRO A 93 -9.15 -46.31 30.85
C PRO A 93 -8.03 -45.45 31.49
N TYR A 94 -8.30 -44.83 32.65
CA TYR A 94 -7.40 -43.89 33.33
C TYR A 94 -6.89 -44.39 34.69
N ASN A 95 -6.82 -45.70 34.89
CA ASN A 95 -6.41 -46.28 36.17
C ASN A 95 -4.90 -46.13 36.40
N VAL A 96 -4.53 -45.62 37.57
CA VAL A 96 -3.16 -45.61 38.09
C VAL A 96 -3.11 -46.57 39.28
N ASP A 97 -2.22 -47.57 39.21
CA ASP A 97 -2.06 -48.60 40.26
C ASP A 97 -0.85 -48.30 41.18
N ASP A 98 -0.29 -47.08 41.11
CA ASP A 98 0.90 -46.66 41.87
C ASP A 98 0.93 -45.12 42.08
N ASP A 99 0.55 -44.66 43.27
CA ASP A 99 0.51 -43.23 43.63
C ASP A 99 1.86 -42.63 44.09
N ARG A 100 2.96 -43.40 44.06
CA ARG A 100 4.24 -42.97 44.66
C ARG A 100 4.84 -41.76 43.97
N ALA A 101 4.72 -41.67 42.64
CA ALA A 101 5.23 -40.54 41.86
C ALA A 101 4.46 -39.26 42.18
N ASP A 102 3.14 -39.35 42.24
CA ASP A 102 2.24 -38.22 42.48
C ASP A 102 2.38 -37.69 43.91
N ARG A 103 2.53 -38.58 44.90
CA ARG A 103 2.86 -38.17 46.28
C ARG A 103 4.19 -37.45 46.37
N LEU A 104 5.20 -37.91 45.62
CA LEU A 104 6.49 -37.24 45.58
C LEU A 104 6.36 -35.85 44.94
N TRP A 105 5.53 -35.70 43.91
CA TRP A 105 5.25 -34.42 43.25
C TRP A 105 4.47 -33.45 44.15
N ALA A 106 3.46 -33.95 44.87
CA ALA A 106 2.72 -33.19 45.87
C ALA A 106 3.65 -32.64 46.96
N ALA A 107 4.51 -33.51 47.51
CA ALA A 107 5.50 -33.11 48.51
C ALA A 107 6.46 -32.05 47.96
N ALA A 108 7.00 -32.25 46.76
CA ALA A 108 7.92 -31.31 46.14
C ALA A 108 7.27 -29.93 45.87
N SER A 109 6.03 -29.92 45.38
CA SER A 109 5.30 -28.68 45.05
C SER A 109 4.87 -27.93 46.31
N LEU A 110 4.35 -28.63 47.33
CA LEU A 110 4.03 -28.03 48.62
C LEU A 110 5.29 -27.51 49.34
N TYR A 111 6.41 -28.24 49.27
CA TYR A 111 7.67 -27.75 49.82
C TYR A 111 8.17 -26.49 49.10
N ARG A 112 8.11 -26.47 47.76
CA ARG A 112 8.47 -25.29 46.95
C ARG A 112 7.66 -24.06 47.34
N VAL A 113 6.39 -24.24 47.69
CA VAL A 113 5.47 -23.14 48.01
C VAL A 113 5.59 -22.67 49.46
N THR A 114 5.69 -23.61 50.39
CA THR A 114 5.53 -23.33 51.83
C THR A 114 6.84 -23.31 52.60
N GLY A 115 7.86 -24.00 52.11
CA GLY A 115 9.09 -24.27 52.85
C GLY A 115 8.89 -25.16 54.09
N GLU A 116 7.71 -25.76 54.30
CA GLU A 116 7.43 -26.56 55.50
C GLU A 116 8.16 -27.92 55.46
N GLU A 117 8.89 -28.24 56.53
CA GLU A 117 9.76 -29.42 56.60
C GLU A 117 9.05 -30.77 56.48
N ILE A 118 7.74 -30.82 56.74
CA ILE A 118 6.95 -32.06 56.61
C ILE A 118 6.98 -32.61 55.19
N TYR A 119 6.94 -31.72 54.20
CA TYR A 119 6.99 -32.06 52.78
C TYR A 119 8.40 -32.44 52.34
N ASN A 120 9.41 -31.68 52.81
CA ASN A 120 10.82 -31.98 52.55
C ASN A 120 11.24 -33.35 53.12
N THR A 121 10.79 -33.67 54.33
CA THR A 121 11.05 -34.95 54.98
C THR A 121 10.49 -36.09 54.15
N TYR A 122 9.24 -35.99 53.72
CA TYR A 122 8.63 -37.01 52.85
C TYR A 122 9.41 -37.17 51.54
N PHE A 123 9.80 -36.07 50.88
CA PHE A 123 10.59 -36.12 49.66
C PHE A 123 11.92 -36.86 49.89
N LYS A 124 12.65 -36.50 50.96
CA LYS A 124 13.96 -37.08 51.32
C LYS A 124 13.90 -38.56 51.65
N GLU A 125 12.80 -39.05 52.20
CA GLU A 125 12.63 -40.48 52.52
C GLU A 125 12.34 -41.33 51.28
N ASN A 126 11.83 -40.73 50.20
CA ASN A 126 11.28 -41.48 49.06
C ASN A 126 12.03 -41.28 47.73
N TYR A 127 12.70 -40.14 47.51
CA TYR A 127 13.26 -39.80 46.19
C TYR A 127 14.24 -40.85 45.61
N LYS A 128 15.00 -41.56 46.45
CA LYS A 128 15.97 -42.57 46.01
C LYS A 128 15.32 -43.81 45.38
N SER A 129 14.03 -44.08 45.63
CA SER A 129 13.34 -45.25 45.03
C SER A 129 13.18 -45.13 43.51
N PHE A 130 13.33 -43.93 42.95
CA PHE A 130 13.19 -43.64 41.53
C PHE A 130 14.50 -43.78 40.74
N ALA A 131 15.61 -44.23 41.37
CA ALA A 131 16.91 -44.39 40.70
C ALA A 131 16.83 -45.16 39.37
N LYS A 132 16.02 -46.23 39.34
CA LYS A 132 15.85 -47.07 38.14
C LYS A 132 15.20 -46.34 36.97
N ARG A 133 14.30 -45.39 37.23
CA ARG A 133 13.62 -44.59 36.19
C ARG A 133 14.64 -43.72 35.43
N PHE A 134 15.55 -43.08 36.15
CA PHE A 134 16.64 -42.31 35.55
C PHE A 134 17.65 -43.16 34.77
N GLU A 135 17.81 -44.43 35.15
CA GLU A 135 18.79 -45.36 34.57
C GLU A 135 18.25 -46.13 33.36
N ASP A 136 16.93 -46.17 33.17
CA ASP A 136 16.30 -46.91 32.08
C ASP A 136 16.44 -46.13 30.75
N PRO A 137 17.09 -46.71 29.72
CA PRO A 137 17.32 -46.05 28.44
C PRO A 137 16.06 -45.85 27.60
N ASP A 138 14.96 -46.54 27.92
CA ASP A 138 13.69 -46.45 27.22
C ASP A 138 12.66 -45.59 27.98
N GLU A 139 13.02 -45.08 29.17
CA GLU A 139 12.14 -44.20 29.95
C GLU A 139 11.95 -42.84 29.25
N TYR A 140 10.75 -42.29 29.42
CA TYR A 140 10.39 -40.94 28.97
C TYR A 140 10.48 -39.94 30.13
N ALA A 141 9.86 -38.76 29.99
CA ALA A 141 9.86 -37.72 31.03
C ALA A 141 8.71 -37.91 32.03
N HIS A 142 7.47 -37.66 31.60
CA HIS A 142 6.25 -37.86 32.38
C HIS A 142 5.07 -38.16 31.46
N THR A 143 4.04 -38.83 31.99
CA THR A 143 2.81 -39.21 31.27
C THR A 143 1.57 -38.77 32.05
N TRP A 144 0.36 -38.97 31.50
CA TRP A 144 -0.90 -38.57 32.13
C TRP A 144 -1.16 -39.21 33.51
N GLY A 145 -0.57 -40.37 33.80
CA GLY A 145 -0.71 -41.09 35.07
C GLY A 145 0.63 -41.36 35.77
N ASP A 146 1.69 -40.64 35.38
CA ASP A 146 3.02 -40.82 35.98
C ASP A 146 3.85 -39.53 35.85
N MET A 147 3.80 -38.69 36.88
CA MET A 147 4.43 -37.36 36.93
C MET A 147 5.82 -37.38 37.60
N TRP A 148 6.54 -38.50 37.53
CA TRP A 148 7.75 -38.72 38.33
C TRP A 148 8.83 -37.66 38.13
N LEU A 149 9.18 -37.27 36.90
CA LEU A 149 10.25 -36.29 36.64
C LEU A 149 9.84 -34.88 37.07
N THR A 150 8.56 -34.53 36.91
CA THR A 150 7.98 -33.26 37.35
C THR A 150 8.12 -33.07 38.86
N ALA A 151 8.08 -34.14 39.65
CA ALA A 151 8.36 -34.09 41.09
C ALA A 151 9.76 -33.54 41.38
N PHE A 152 10.78 -34.08 40.70
CA PHE A 152 12.17 -33.65 40.88
C PHE A 152 12.40 -32.22 40.39
N LEU A 153 11.83 -31.85 39.24
CA LEU A 153 11.92 -30.47 38.72
C LEU A 153 11.23 -29.46 39.66
N SER A 154 10.11 -29.84 40.27
CA SER A 154 9.42 -29.01 41.26
C SER A 154 10.26 -28.82 42.53
N TYR A 155 10.92 -29.87 43.01
CA TYR A 155 11.82 -29.79 44.16
C TYR A 155 13.07 -28.94 43.89
N LEU A 156 13.66 -29.06 42.69
CA LEU A 156 14.83 -28.25 42.29
C LEU A 156 14.51 -26.74 42.25
N LYS A 157 13.24 -26.39 41.94
CA LYS A 157 12.73 -25.00 41.96
C LYS A 157 12.42 -24.48 43.37
N ALA A 158 12.54 -25.28 44.43
CA ALA A 158 12.40 -24.81 45.80
C ALA A 158 13.66 -24.05 46.27
N ASP A 159 13.47 -22.98 47.04
CA ASP A 159 14.56 -22.12 47.53
C ASP A 159 15.49 -22.89 48.49
N ASN A 160 14.93 -23.63 49.45
CA ASN A 160 15.67 -24.31 50.52
C ASN A 160 15.86 -25.82 50.29
N LYS A 161 16.13 -26.25 49.05
CA LYS A 161 16.36 -27.67 48.72
C LYS A 161 17.55 -28.29 49.45
N ASP A 162 17.43 -29.57 49.84
CA ASP A 162 18.48 -30.33 50.50
C ASP A 162 19.67 -30.60 49.54
N ALA A 163 20.89 -30.43 50.05
CA ALA A 163 22.10 -30.54 49.24
C ALA A 163 22.39 -31.99 48.78
N GLU A 164 22.10 -33.00 49.61
CA GLU A 164 22.26 -34.41 49.25
C GLU A 164 21.24 -34.81 48.19
N ALA A 165 19.97 -34.40 48.37
CA ALA A 165 18.93 -34.61 47.38
C ALA A 165 19.29 -33.94 46.05
N LYS A 166 19.68 -32.65 46.05
CA LYS A 166 20.11 -31.93 44.84
C LYS A 166 21.26 -32.65 44.13
N SER A 167 22.32 -33.02 44.86
CA SER A 167 23.49 -33.70 44.28
C SER A 167 23.15 -35.06 43.70
N TRP A 168 22.25 -35.80 44.33
CA TRP A 168 21.76 -37.07 43.79
C TRP A 168 20.92 -36.86 42.53
N ILE A 169 20.02 -35.88 42.52
CA ILE A 169 19.19 -35.55 41.35
C ILE A 169 20.09 -35.13 40.18
N ASP A 170 21.09 -34.30 40.43
CA ASP A 170 22.08 -33.86 39.46
C ASP A 170 22.74 -35.06 38.74
N ALA A 171 23.26 -36.02 39.52
CA ALA A 171 23.91 -37.21 39.00
C ALA A 171 22.96 -38.17 38.26
N LYS A 172 21.69 -38.27 38.70
CA LYS A 172 20.69 -39.13 38.05
C LYS A 172 20.10 -38.50 36.80
N PHE A 173 19.88 -37.19 36.82
CA PHE A 173 19.42 -36.43 35.67
C PHE A 173 20.45 -36.45 34.55
N ASP A 174 21.75 -36.45 34.84
CA ASP A 174 22.80 -36.67 33.83
C ASP A 174 22.61 -37.97 33.04
N ILE A 175 22.33 -39.07 33.73
CA ILE A 175 22.14 -40.39 33.11
C ILE A 175 20.91 -40.36 32.19
N TRP A 176 19.78 -39.86 32.70
CA TRP A 176 18.55 -39.75 31.92
C TRP A 176 18.73 -38.81 30.72
N LEU A 177 19.38 -37.66 30.93
CA LEU A 177 19.62 -36.67 29.88
C LEU A 177 20.48 -37.25 28.75
N ASP A 178 21.55 -37.98 29.06
CA ASP A 178 22.39 -38.58 28.03
C ASP A 178 21.64 -39.68 27.27
N ASN A 179 20.84 -40.50 27.96
CA ASN A 179 19.98 -41.50 27.33
C ASN A 179 19.01 -40.87 26.32
N VAL A 180 18.29 -39.80 26.68
CA VAL A 180 17.33 -39.16 25.77
C VAL A 180 18.02 -38.43 24.60
N LEU A 181 19.17 -37.81 24.84
CA LEU A 181 19.94 -37.15 23.79
C LEU A 181 20.51 -38.16 22.79
N SER A 182 21.10 -39.26 23.26
CA SER A 182 21.60 -40.33 22.39
C SER A 182 20.47 -41.01 21.61
N ARG A 183 19.30 -41.17 22.22
CA ARG A 183 18.10 -41.69 21.53
C ARG A 183 17.66 -40.75 20.41
N ALA A 184 17.62 -39.45 20.65
CA ALA A 184 17.30 -38.46 19.62
C ALA A 184 18.33 -38.39 18.50
N GLU A 185 19.62 -38.41 18.83
CA GLU A 185 20.72 -38.36 17.85
C GLU A 185 20.76 -39.59 16.94
N SER A 186 20.31 -40.75 17.43
CA SER A 186 20.23 -42.00 16.66
C SER A 186 18.89 -42.20 15.93
N ASN A 187 17.89 -41.37 16.20
CA ASN A 187 16.58 -41.43 15.55
C ASN A 187 16.61 -40.70 14.20
N PRO A 188 16.13 -41.31 13.10
CA PRO A 188 16.09 -40.66 11.77
C PRO A 188 15.32 -39.33 11.72
N TRP A 189 14.39 -39.10 12.66
CA TRP A 189 13.60 -37.87 12.77
C TRP A 189 14.07 -36.97 13.92
N GLN A 190 15.23 -37.28 14.49
CA GLN A 190 15.91 -36.50 15.51
C GLN A 190 15.09 -36.20 16.78
N ASN A 191 14.06 -37.01 17.08
CA ASN A 191 13.26 -36.90 18.30
C ASN A 191 13.57 -38.05 19.27
N ALA A 192 13.22 -37.86 20.55
CA ALA A 192 13.52 -38.83 21.60
C ALA A 192 12.47 -39.96 21.75
N ILE A 193 11.71 -40.29 20.70
CA ILE A 193 10.80 -41.46 20.73
C ILE A 193 11.64 -42.75 20.74
N VAL A 194 11.26 -43.73 21.56
CA VAL A 194 11.82 -45.09 21.52
C VAL A 194 11.43 -45.75 20.18
N PRO A 195 12.40 -46.22 19.37
CA PRO A 195 12.11 -46.75 18.03
C PRO A 195 11.01 -47.82 18.02
N GLY A 196 9.95 -47.58 17.23
CA GLY A 196 8.80 -48.48 17.11
C GLY A 196 7.71 -48.28 18.18
N ASN A 197 7.98 -47.51 19.23
CA ASN A 197 7.06 -47.29 20.34
C ASN A 197 6.15 -46.06 20.11
N TYR A 198 5.11 -46.24 19.30
CA TYR A 198 4.11 -45.21 18.98
C TYR A 198 2.77 -45.58 19.60
N PHE A 199 2.48 -45.10 20.80
CA PHE A 199 1.25 -45.38 21.57
C PHE A 199 0.35 -44.16 21.67
N TRP A 200 -0.80 -44.32 22.33
CA TRP A 200 -1.79 -43.25 22.47
C TRP A 200 -1.18 -42.00 23.12
N GLY A 201 -1.26 -40.86 22.43
CA GLY A 201 -0.66 -39.59 22.86
C GLY A 201 0.84 -39.45 22.60
N ILE A 202 1.45 -40.16 21.63
CA ILE A 202 2.90 -40.10 21.42
C ILE A 202 3.45 -38.70 21.13
N ASN A 203 2.71 -37.82 20.45
CA ASN A 203 3.14 -36.44 20.19
C ASN A 203 3.34 -35.65 21.49
N MET A 204 2.67 -36.02 22.57
CA MET A 204 2.94 -35.46 23.89
C MET A 204 4.31 -35.88 24.41
N GLN A 205 4.77 -37.11 24.18
CA GLN A 205 6.15 -37.47 24.52
C GLN A 205 7.19 -36.78 23.65
N VAL A 206 6.85 -36.50 22.39
CA VAL A 206 7.72 -35.69 21.51
C VAL A 206 7.96 -34.31 22.12
N MET A 207 7.00 -33.73 22.84
CA MET A 207 7.12 -32.40 23.47
C MET A 207 7.54 -32.42 24.94
N ASN A 208 7.08 -33.38 25.75
CA ASN A 208 7.40 -33.45 27.17
C ASN A 208 8.87 -33.75 27.44
N VAL A 209 9.47 -34.66 26.66
CA VAL A 209 10.89 -35.01 26.83
C VAL A 209 11.81 -33.81 26.60
N PRO A 210 11.73 -33.06 25.48
CA PRO A 210 12.54 -31.85 25.32
C PRO A 210 12.20 -30.77 26.35
N MET A 211 10.92 -30.59 26.72
CA MET A 211 10.53 -29.61 27.73
C MET A 211 11.23 -29.87 29.07
N ASP A 212 11.17 -31.10 29.57
CA ASP A 212 11.79 -31.45 30.85
C ASP A 212 13.32 -31.49 30.77
N ALA A 213 13.89 -31.90 29.63
CA ALA A 213 15.33 -31.79 29.37
C ALA A 213 15.78 -30.32 29.44
N ILE A 214 15.05 -29.40 28.82
CA ILE A 214 15.35 -27.97 28.85
C ILE A 214 15.24 -27.42 30.29
N ILE A 215 14.13 -27.69 30.98
CA ILE A 215 13.90 -27.19 32.34
C ILE A 215 14.96 -27.74 33.30
N GLY A 216 15.18 -29.06 33.30
CA GLY A 216 16.14 -29.70 34.19
C GLY A 216 17.58 -29.27 33.89
N SER A 217 17.96 -29.19 32.62
CA SER A 217 19.29 -28.69 32.23
C SER A 217 19.51 -27.24 32.63
N LYS A 218 18.48 -26.39 32.63
CA LYS A 218 18.60 -25.01 33.14
C LYS A 218 18.76 -24.97 34.66
N LEU A 219 18.00 -25.79 35.39
CA LEU A 219 18.05 -25.84 36.86
C LEU A 219 19.37 -26.45 37.40
N LEU A 220 20.00 -27.33 36.63
CA LEU A 220 21.21 -28.06 37.00
C LEU A 220 22.47 -27.60 36.26
N ASP A 221 22.37 -26.55 35.44
CA ASP A 221 23.49 -26.01 34.64
C ASP A 221 24.13 -27.04 33.69
N LYS A 222 23.27 -27.82 33.00
CA LYS A 222 23.62 -28.86 32.02
C LYS A 222 23.12 -28.55 30.62
N TYR A 223 22.81 -27.29 30.37
CA TYR A 223 22.22 -26.88 29.11
C TYR A 223 23.30 -26.85 28.02
N THR A 224 23.08 -27.60 26.93
CA THR A 224 24.04 -27.73 25.82
C THR A 224 23.33 -27.59 24.48
N ASP A 225 24.11 -27.46 23.40
CA ASP A 225 23.56 -27.46 22.04
C ASP A 225 22.83 -28.76 21.70
N ARG A 226 23.20 -29.90 22.33
CA ARG A 226 22.49 -31.17 22.19
C ARG A 226 21.05 -31.03 22.69
N VAL A 227 20.85 -30.40 23.85
CA VAL A 227 19.52 -30.11 24.45
C VAL A 227 18.72 -29.18 23.55
N SER A 228 19.37 -28.14 23.02
CA SER A 228 18.72 -27.21 22.10
C SER A 228 18.27 -27.89 20.82
N LYS A 229 19.11 -28.75 20.23
CA LYS A 229 18.78 -29.51 19.02
C LYS A 229 17.61 -30.45 19.25
N LEU A 230 17.59 -31.19 20.36
CA LEU A 230 16.47 -32.05 20.76
C LEU A 230 15.13 -31.27 20.80
N GLY A 231 15.14 -30.04 21.33
CA GLY A 231 13.94 -29.19 21.35
C GLY A 231 13.44 -28.82 19.95
N PHE A 232 14.32 -28.28 19.10
CA PHE A 232 13.94 -27.83 17.75
C PHE A 232 13.61 -28.96 16.78
N SER A 233 14.30 -30.09 16.87
CA SER A 233 13.99 -31.27 16.04
C SER A 233 12.63 -31.87 16.40
N SER A 234 12.30 -31.90 17.69
CA SER A 234 11.00 -32.36 18.16
C SER A 234 9.86 -31.43 17.71
N LEU A 235 10.08 -30.11 17.69
CA LEU A 235 9.11 -29.17 17.14
C LEU A 235 8.98 -29.31 15.62
N SER A 236 10.10 -29.51 14.92
CA SER A 236 10.12 -29.80 13.47
C SER A 236 9.29 -31.04 13.14
N TRP A 237 9.35 -32.10 13.96
CA TRP A 237 8.49 -33.27 13.81
C TRP A 237 7.01 -32.90 13.79
N LEU A 238 6.55 -32.03 14.70
CA LEU A 238 5.16 -31.60 14.74
C LEU A 238 4.76 -30.73 13.55
N LEU A 239 5.69 -29.93 13.02
CA LEU A 239 5.43 -28.99 11.93
C LEU A 239 5.62 -29.60 10.52
N GLY A 240 5.94 -30.89 10.42
CA GLY A 240 5.94 -31.62 9.15
C GLY A 240 7.23 -32.35 8.79
N ALA A 241 8.30 -32.23 9.59
CA ALA A 241 9.52 -33.03 9.44
C ALA A 241 9.33 -34.45 10.00
N ASN A 242 8.36 -35.16 9.42
CA ASN A 242 7.95 -36.49 9.83
C ASN A 242 7.62 -37.34 8.58
N PRO A 243 7.45 -38.67 8.72
CA PRO A 243 7.19 -39.57 7.59
C PRO A 243 5.92 -39.29 6.79
N LEU A 244 5.02 -38.45 7.31
CA LEU A 244 3.74 -38.10 6.69
C LEU A 244 3.82 -36.77 5.91
N ARG A 245 4.90 -35.99 6.07
CA ARG A 245 5.01 -34.60 5.54
C ARG A 245 3.77 -33.78 5.88
N PHE A 246 3.38 -33.87 7.15
CA PHE A 246 2.10 -33.40 7.65
C PHE A 246 2.32 -32.67 8.96
N SER A 247 1.82 -31.45 9.06
CA SER A 247 1.83 -30.73 10.32
C SER A 247 0.70 -31.23 11.20
N PHE A 248 1.07 -31.69 12.40
CA PHE A 248 0.14 -32.05 13.45
C PHE A 248 -0.45 -30.82 14.16
N VAL A 249 -0.04 -29.59 13.83
CA VAL A 249 -0.59 -28.39 14.46
C VAL A 249 -1.60 -27.73 13.54
N SER A 250 -2.86 -27.58 13.99
CA SER A 250 -3.93 -27.00 13.16
C SER A 250 -3.60 -25.57 12.76
N GLY A 251 -3.80 -25.23 11.48
CA GLY A 251 -3.54 -23.88 10.97
C GLY A 251 -2.08 -23.56 10.64
N TYR A 252 -1.12 -24.41 11.01
CA TYR A 252 0.31 -24.15 10.80
C TYR A 252 0.92 -25.14 9.81
N GLY A 253 1.50 -24.65 8.72
CA GLY A 253 2.08 -25.45 7.63
C GLY A 253 1.09 -25.73 6.49
N GLU A 254 1.63 -25.92 5.27
CA GLU A 254 0.89 -26.10 4.01
C GLU A 254 -0.11 -27.28 4.04
N ASN A 255 0.20 -28.32 4.82
CA ASN A 255 -0.61 -29.53 4.99
C ASN A 255 -0.74 -29.84 6.48
N SER A 256 -1.65 -29.14 7.14
CA SER A 256 -1.94 -29.24 8.58
C SER A 256 -3.20 -30.06 8.89
N VAL A 257 -3.33 -30.50 10.15
CA VAL A 257 -4.57 -31.11 10.65
C VAL A 257 -5.74 -30.14 10.50
N LYS A 258 -6.83 -30.65 9.91
CA LYS A 258 -8.04 -29.88 9.59
C LYS A 258 -9.25 -30.26 10.46
N GLY A 259 -9.15 -31.37 11.18
CA GLY A 259 -10.18 -31.84 12.09
C GLY A 259 -9.59 -32.84 13.07
N ILE A 260 -10.12 -32.86 14.28
CA ILE A 260 -9.71 -33.72 15.39
C ILE A 260 -10.92 -34.45 15.97
N TYR A 261 -10.68 -35.54 16.70
CA TYR A 261 -11.70 -36.16 17.53
C TYR A 261 -12.04 -35.24 18.71
N SER A 262 -13.24 -34.66 18.69
CA SER A 262 -13.75 -33.76 19.72
C SER A 262 -15.27 -33.78 19.73
N ASN A 263 -15.88 -34.06 20.89
CA ASN A 263 -17.33 -33.97 21.04
C ASN A 263 -17.84 -32.53 20.87
N ILE A 264 -16.99 -31.52 21.05
CA ILE A 264 -17.35 -30.11 20.86
C ILE A 264 -17.39 -29.79 19.36
N TYR A 265 -16.29 -30.05 18.65
CA TYR A 265 -16.16 -29.66 17.24
C TYR A 265 -16.91 -30.60 16.28
N ASN A 266 -17.15 -31.85 16.68
CA ASN A 266 -17.95 -32.76 15.87
C ASN A 266 -19.47 -32.49 16.01
N SER A 267 -19.92 -31.69 16.99
CA SER A 267 -21.34 -31.45 17.28
C SER A 267 -21.82 -30.02 17.04
N ASP A 268 -20.92 -29.05 16.83
CA ASP A 268 -21.29 -27.64 16.65
C ASP A 268 -21.74 -27.28 15.20
N GLY A 269 -21.61 -28.23 14.27
CA GLY A 269 -22.02 -28.08 12.87
C GLY A 269 -21.11 -27.16 12.04
N LYS A 270 -19.96 -26.74 12.59
CA LYS A 270 -18.98 -25.89 11.89
C LYS A 270 -17.92 -26.75 11.21
N GLU A 271 -17.48 -26.30 10.04
CA GLU A 271 -16.41 -26.97 9.31
C GLU A 271 -15.05 -26.54 9.88
N GLY A 272 -14.19 -27.51 10.21
CA GLY A 272 -12.82 -27.29 10.66
C GLY A 272 -12.66 -27.17 12.18
N ILE A 273 -11.47 -26.73 12.61
CA ILE A 273 -11.09 -26.52 14.01
C ILE A 273 -10.23 -25.25 14.12
N PRO A 274 -10.21 -24.56 15.27
CA PRO A 274 -9.34 -23.39 15.43
C PRO A 274 -7.85 -23.73 15.24
N ASN A 275 -7.04 -22.73 14.95
CA ASN A 275 -5.59 -22.88 14.82
C ASN A 275 -4.94 -23.15 16.19
N GLY A 276 -3.82 -23.87 16.21
CA GLY A 276 -3.02 -24.13 17.42
C GLY A 276 -3.35 -25.41 18.21
N TYR A 277 -4.18 -26.31 17.66
CA TYR A 277 -4.51 -27.60 18.27
C TYR A 277 -3.54 -28.70 17.79
N MET A 278 -3.06 -29.53 18.72
CA MET A 278 -2.20 -30.68 18.44
C MET A 278 -2.87 -32.01 18.86
N PRO A 279 -3.00 -32.99 17.94
CA PRO A 279 -3.52 -34.30 18.25
C PRO A 279 -2.45 -35.25 18.79
N GLY A 280 -2.92 -36.37 19.37
CA GLY A 280 -2.08 -37.41 19.98
C GLY A 280 -1.03 -38.03 19.07
N GLY A 281 -1.24 -38.03 17.74
CA GLY A 281 -0.24 -38.42 16.75
C GLY A 281 -0.31 -39.90 16.36
N PRO A 282 0.71 -40.44 15.67
CA PRO A 282 0.69 -41.82 15.18
C PRO A 282 0.59 -42.86 16.31
N ASN A 283 -0.23 -43.90 16.14
CA ASN A 283 -0.40 -44.98 17.10
C ASN A 283 -0.37 -46.35 16.40
N ALA A 284 0.57 -47.21 16.80
CA ALA A 284 0.81 -48.53 16.22
C ALA A 284 0.12 -49.68 16.96
N TYR A 285 -0.49 -49.44 18.13
CA TYR A 285 -1.03 -50.49 19.01
C TYR A 285 -2.56 -50.56 19.00
N GLU A 286 -3.24 -49.41 18.95
CA GLU A 286 -4.69 -49.31 19.14
C GLU A 286 -5.45 -48.82 17.88
N GLY A 287 -4.72 -48.54 16.80
CA GLY A 287 -5.27 -48.07 15.51
C GLY A 287 -5.37 -49.16 14.42
N ALA A 288 -5.90 -48.79 13.25
CA ALA A 288 -6.26 -49.72 12.16
C ALA A 288 -5.09 -50.45 11.44
N GLY A 289 -3.87 -50.46 11.99
CA GLY A 289 -2.71 -51.10 11.35
C GLY A 289 -2.39 -50.52 9.97
N LEU A 290 -2.55 -49.21 9.81
CA LEU A 290 -2.51 -48.50 8.51
C LEU A 290 -1.19 -48.66 7.76
N SER A 291 -0.10 -48.94 8.48
CA SER A 291 1.22 -49.12 7.91
C SER A 291 2.04 -50.12 8.72
N ARG A 292 2.97 -50.79 8.03
CA ARG A 292 4.04 -51.55 8.70
C ARG A 292 5.08 -50.65 9.39
N PHE A 293 5.05 -49.35 9.11
CA PHE A 293 5.91 -48.36 9.74
C PHE A 293 5.11 -47.63 10.83
N ALA A 294 5.43 -47.88 12.10
CA ALA A 294 4.69 -47.37 13.26
C ALA A 294 4.43 -45.84 13.20
N ALA A 295 5.44 -45.08 12.78
CA ALA A 295 5.38 -43.62 12.61
C ALA A 295 4.40 -43.13 11.52
N LYS A 296 3.86 -44.02 10.69
CA LYS A 296 2.85 -43.73 9.66
C LYS A 296 1.44 -44.21 10.04
N CYS A 297 1.26 -44.79 11.23
CA CYS A 297 -0.04 -45.23 11.70
C CYS A 297 -0.86 -44.05 12.25
N TYR A 298 -1.26 -43.13 11.38
CA TYR A 298 -2.08 -41.96 11.71
C TYR A 298 -3.24 -41.81 10.71
N THR A 299 -4.47 -41.63 11.19
CA THR A 299 -5.60 -41.24 10.34
C THR A 299 -5.91 -39.76 10.51
N LYS A 300 -6.36 -39.12 9.44
CA LYS A 300 -6.90 -37.75 9.47
C LYS A 300 -8.40 -37.71 9.80
N SER A 301 -8.92 -38.77 10.44
CA SER A 301 -10.36 -38.93 10.68
C SER A 301 -10.77 -38.21 11.96
N THR A 302 -11.83 -37.40 11.91
CA THR A 302 -12.46 -36.80 13.10
C THR A 302 -13.18 -37.83 13.98
N GLY A 303 -13.36 -39.06 13.49
CA GLY A 303 -13.89 -40.19 14.25
C GLY A 303 -12.84 -41.10 14.90
N ASP A 304 -11.54 -40.81 14.72
CA ASP A 304 -10.45 -41.62 15.28
C ASP A 304 -9.89 -40.98 16.55
N TRP A 305 -10.42 -41.41 17.69
CA TRP A 305 -9.94 -40.96 19.00
C TRP A 305 -8.52 -41.44 19.31
N VAL A 306 -8.04 -42.51 18.68
CA VAL A 306 -6.76 -43.13 19.02
C VAL A 306 -5.57 -42.31 18.49
N ALA A 307 -5.69 -41.76 17.29
CA ALA A 307 -4.64 -40.96 16.67
C ALA A 307 -4.93 -39.46 16.70
N ASN A 308 -6.22 -39.07 16.70
CA ASN A 308 -6.64 -37.72 16.35
C ASN A 308 -7.41 -36.98 17.46
N GLU A 309 -7.45 -37.52 18.69
CA GLU A 309 -7.91 -36.80 19.87
C GLU A 309 -7.00 -35.60 20.19
N HIS A 310 -7.46 -34.68 21.04
CA HIS A 310 -6.65 -33.61 21.62
C HIS A 310 -6.90 -33.51 23.12
N THR A 311 -5.90 -33.06 23.88
CA THR A 311 -6.04 -32.83 25.33
C THR A 311 -5.26 -31.58 25.75
N VAL A 312 -5.60 -31.04 26.93
CA VAL A 312 -4.95 -29.84 27.48
C VAL A 312 -3.47 -30.09 27.74
N TYR A 313 -3.11 -31.25 28.30
CA TYR A 313 -1.72 -31.55 28.66
C TYR A 313 -0.83 -31.82 27.43
N TRP A 314 -1.41 -32.18 26.28
CA TRP A 314 -0.68 -32.26 25.01
C TRP A 314 -0.35 -30.85 24.51
N ASN A 315 -1.34 -29.96 24.50
CA ASN A 315 -1.19 -28.58 24.03
C ASN A 315 -0.31 -27.72 24.94
N SER A 316 -0.32 -27.94 26.27
CA SER A 316 0.53 -27.17 27.19
C SER A 316 2.03 -27.34 26.90
N ALA A 317 2.44 -28.55 26.50
CA ALA A 317 3.82 -28.81 26.12
C ALA A 317 4.18 -28.13 24.79
N LEU A 318 3.26 -28.10 23.82
CA LEU A 318 3.41 -27.34 22.58
C LEU A 318 3.59 -25.83 22.88
N VAL A 319 2.75 -25.25 23.75
CA VAL A 319 2.86 -23.83 24.15
C VAL A 319 4.25 -23.54 24.74
N PHE A 320 4.73 -24.36 25.67
CA PHE A 320 6.08 -24.19 26.23
C PHE A 320 7.16 -24.27 25.15
N MET A 321 7.11 -25.29 24.29
CA MET A 321 8.14 -25.52 23.26
C MET A 321 8.14 -24.44 22.18
N SER A 322 6.98 -23.91 21.80
CA SER A 322 6.85 -22.76 20.89
C SER A 322 7.39 -21.47 21.51
N ALA A 323 7.10 -21.22 22.80
CA ALA A 323 7.65 -20.07 23.52
C ALA A 323 9.19 -20.17 23.64
N TYR A 324 9.70 -21.36 23.96
CA TYR A 324 11.14 -21.63 24.01
C TYR A 324 11.82 -21.40 22.64
N ALA A 325 11.21 -21.84 21.55
CA ALA A 325 11.72 -21.60 20.20
C ALA A 325 11.79 -20.10 19.86
N SER A 326 10.81 -19.33 20.33
CA SER A 326 10.71 -17.88 20.11
C SER A 326 11.78 -17.08 20.88
N GLN A 327 12.16 -17.52 22.09
CA GLN A 327 13.17 -16.84 22.92
C GLN A 327 14.59 -16.81 22.33
N LYS A 328 14.94 -17.73 21.44
CA LYS A 328 16.28 -17.83 20.83
C LYS A 328 16.45 -17.01 19.54
N ALA A 329 15.41 -16.34 19.07
CA ALA A 329 15.46 -15.46 17.90
C ALA A 329 15.99 -14.04 18.22
N GLY A 330 16.21 -13.70 19.50
CA GLY A 330 16.71 -12.39 19.93
C GLY A 330 17.92 -12.48 20.87
N SER A 331 19.06 -11.93 20.45
CA SER A 331 20.12 -11.49 21.36
C SER A 331 20.65 -10.15 20.89
N ILE A 332 20.17 -9.11 21.55
CA ILE A 332 20.49 -7.68 21.40
C ILE A 332 21.85 -7.39 22.08
N VAL A 333 22.70 -6.60 21.43
CA VAL A 333 23.90 -5.98 22.03
C VAL A 333 23.63 -4.48 22.17
N GLU A 334 23.61 -3.97 23.40
CA GLU A 334 23.55 -2.52 23.66
C GLU A 334 24.93 -1.86 23.48
N PRO A 335 25.02 -0.64 22.93
CA PRO A 335 26.18 0.22 23.07
C PRO A 335 25.96 1.36 24.09
N THR A 336 26.89 1.50 25.04
CA THR A 336 26.98 2.61 26.00
C THR A 336 27.44 3.95 25.39
N PRO A 337 27.04 5.12 25.92
CA PRO A 337 27.36 6.45 25.39
C PRO A 337 28.57 7.13 26.06
N LYS A 338 29.24 8.06 25.37
CA LYS A 338 29.96 9.19 26.01
C LYS A 338 30.13 10.43 25.10
N PRO A 339 30.11 11.67 25.66
CA PRO A 339 30.08 12.95 24.92
C PRO A 339 31.42 13.72 24.94
N THR A 340 31.64 14.69 24.03
CA THR A 340 31.93 16.14 24.31
C THR A 340 32.42 16.99 23.10
N GLU A 341 31.66 18.07 22.85
CA GLU A 341 31.92 19.48 22.48
C GLU A 341 32.92 20.02 21.41
N LYS A 342 32.41 21.08 20.73
CA LYS A 342 32.93 21.97 19.67
C LYS A 342 34.06 22.94 20.12
N PRO A 343 34.76 23.63 19.18
CA PRO A 343 34.35 25.00 18.78
C PRO A 343 34.51 25.38 17.27
N THR A 344 33.65 26.28 16.81
CA THR A 344 33.47 27.00 15.50
C THR A 344 34.55 28.09 15.20
N PRO A 345 34.55 28.93 14.11
CA PRO A 345 33.59 29.14 12.97
C PRO A 345 34.12 29.45 11.51
N ASN A 346 33.22 29.25 10.53
CA ASN A 346 32.88 30.00 9.27
C ASN A 346 33.81 30.03 8.01
N PRO A 347 33.27 30.29 6.78
CA PRO A 347 32.01 29.84 6.14
C PRO A 347 32.13 29.41 4.63
N THR A 348 31.04 28.87 4.04
CA THR A 348 30.72 28.63 2.59
C THR A 348 31.26 27.34 1.93
N PRO A 349 30.56 26.63 1.00
CA PRO A 349 29.15 26.64 0.52
C PRO A 349 28.37 25.36 0.92
N THR A 350 27.04 25.42 0.96
CA THR A 350 26.12 24.35 1.40
C THR A 350 26.08 23.14 0.48
N THR A 351 26.70 22.05 0.91
CA THR A 351 26.33 20.66 0.57
C THR A 351 25.11 20.23 1.42
N PRO A 352 24.25 19.32 0.94
CA PRO A 352 23.07 18.86 1.67
C PRO A 352 23.49 18.32 3.04
N ASN A 353 22.81 18.77 4.09
CA ASN A 353 22.97 18.17 5.42
C ASN A 353 22.61 16.68 5.32
N GLU A 354 23.41 15.81 5.93
CA GLU A 354 22.88 14.58 6.52
C GLU A 354 21.89 15.00 7.61
N GLY A 355 20.67 15.35 7.19
CA GLY A 355 19.62 15.93 8.00
C GLY A 355 18.91 14.84 8.79
N THR A 356 18.64 15.12 10.05
CA THR A 356 17.61 14.40 10.80
C THR A 356 16.28 14.47 10.03
N ASN A 357 15.53 13.36 9.90
CA ASN A 357 14.18 13.34 9.29
C ASN A 357 13.15 14.04 10.20
N GLU A 358 13.40 15.32 10.47
CA GLU A 358 12.62 16.19 11.34
C GLU A 358 12.25 17.46 10.58
N VAL A 359 10.98 17.84 10.61
CA VAL A 359 10.44 19.02 9.94
C VAL A 359 9.67 19.85 10.96
N ASP A 360 10.04 21.12 11.14
CA ASP A 360 9.30 22.04 11.99
C ASP A 360 8.14 22.67 11.20
N VAL A 361 6.95 22.69 11.80
CA VAL A 361 5.74 23.30 11.25
C VAL A 361 5.25 24.38 12.21
N ASN A 362 5.32 25.64 11.78
CA ASN A 362 4.90 26.79 12.58
C ASN A 362 3.59 27.35 12.01
N ILE A 363 2.52 27.36 12.81
CA ILE A 363 1.20 27.83 12.40
C ILE A 363 0.84 29.07 13.20
N ASN A 364 0.28 30.10 12.54
CA ASN A 364 -0.28 31.27 13.21
C ASN A 364 -1.73 31.51 12.79
N THR A 365 -2.67 31.18 13.67
CA THR A 365 -4.12 31.27 13.40
C THR A 365 -4.64 32.71 13.34
N GLY A 366 -3.88 33.70 13.85
CA GLY A 366 -4.21 35.12 13.81
C GLY A 366 -3.62 35.87 12.61
N SER A 367 -2.79 35.21 11.81
CA SER A 367 -2.07 35.78 10.67
C SER A 367 -2.36 35.00 9.38
N GLY A 368 -2.08 35.62 8.23
CA GLY A 368 -2.29 34.99 6.92
C GLY A 368 -3.75 34.65 6.57
N ARG A 369 -4.74 35.11 7.34
CA ARG A 369 -6.16 34.76 7.15
C ARG A 369 -6.65 35.10 5.75
N ARG A 370 -7.11 34.08 5.02
CA ARG A 370 -7.58 34.23 3.65
C ARG A 370 -8.66 33.20 3.31
N ALA A 371 -9.77 33.65 2.75
CA ALA A 371 -10.84 32.76 2.33
C ALA A 371 -10.34 31.79 1.24
N ILE A 372 -10.55 30.50 1.47
CA ILE A 372 -10.34 29.43 0.51
C ILE A 372 -11.60 29.35 -0.35
N SER A 373 -11.45 29.47 -1.66
CA SER A 373 -12.61 29.28 -2.54
C SER A 373 -13.07 27.83 -2.47
N PRO A 374 -14.36 27.54 -2.22
CA PRO A 374 -14.83 26.18 -2.13
C PRO A 374 -14.70 25.43 -3.45
N TYR A 375 -14.57 26.12 -4.59
CA TYR A 375 -14.62 25.51 -5.93
C TYR A 375 -13.27 24.96 -6.42
N ILE A 376 -12.21 24.97 -5.60
CA ILE A 376 -10.92 24.38 -5.98
C ILE A 376 -10.92 22.84 -5.93
N TYR A 377 -11.95 22.23 -5.34
CA TYR A 377 -12.10 20.78 -5.21
C TYR A 377 -13.02 20.20 -6.30
N GLY A 378 -12.81 20.63 -7.55
CA GLY A 378 -13.65 20.23 -8.69
C GLY A 378 -13.04 19.14 -9.57
N SER A 379 -13.85 18.62 -10.48
CA SER A 379 -13.40 17.74 -11.55
C SER A 379 -14.19 17.93 -12.86
N ASN A 380 -13.57 17.53 -13.97
CA ASN A 380 -14.25 17.40 -15.27
C ASN A 380 -15.05 16.09 -15.31
N GLN A 381 -14.37 14.95 -15.17
CA GLN A 381 -14.97 13.62 -15.16
C GLN A 381 -15.64 13.26 -13.81
N ASP A 382 -16.49 12.23 -13.80
CA ASP A 382 -17.13 11.71 -12.56
C ASP A 382 -16.12 10.83 -11.79
N VAL A 383 -15.34 11.44 -10.90
CA VAL A 383 -14.40 10.75 -10.01
C VAL A 383 -15.07 10.33 -8.69
N GLU A 384 -14.57 9.26 -8.04
CA GLU A 384 -15.08 8.77 -6.76
C GLU A 384 -14.66 9.65 -5.56
N ALA A 385 -14.96 10.95 -5.64
CA ALA A 385 -14.70 11.94 -4.59
C ALA A 385 -15.90 12.87 -4.35
N THR A 386 -15.92 13.50 -3.19
CA THR A 386 -16.88 14.57 -2.89
C THR A 386 -16.35 15.85 -3.53
N LEU A 387 -17.07 16.35 -4.54
CA LEU A 387 -16.66 17.47 -5.38
C LEU A 387 -17.45 18.73 -5.05
N THR A 388 -16.88 19.88 -5.36
CA THR A 388 -17.54 21.19 -5.13
C THR A 388 -17.73 22.01 -6.41
N ALA A 389 -17.12 21.56 -7.52
CA ALA A 389 -17.34 22.10 -8.85
C ALA A 389 -17.27 21.01 -9.92
N LYS A 390 -18.04 21.18 -10.99
CA LYS A 390 -18.04 20.31 -12.16
C LYS A 390 -17.87 21.13 -13.43
N ARG A 391 -17.01 20.69 -14.34
CA ARG A 391 -16.83 21.32 -15.67
C ARG A 391 -17.25 20.39 -16.80
N PHE A 392 -18.13 20.89 -17.65
CA PHE A 392 -18.42 20.33 -18.97
C PHE A 392 -17.56 21.08 -19.99
N GLY A 393 -16.39 20.52 -20.30
CA GLY A 393 -15.39 21.14 -21.17
C GLY A 393 -14.48 20.12 -21.86
N GLY A 394 -13.32 20.56 -22.34
CA GLY A 394 -12.38 19.73 -23.10
C GLY A 394 -12.73 19.64 -24.60
N ASN A 395 -11.87 18.94 -25.35
CA ASN A 395 -11.88 18.92 -26.83
C ASN A 395 -13.26 18.70 -27.46
N ARG A 396 -14.04 17.73 -26.96
CA ARG A 396 -15.36 17.37 -27.51
C ARG A 396 -16.39 18.51 -27.46
N THR A 397 -16.24 19.45 -26.52
CA THR A 397 -17.23 20.51 -26.29
C THR A 397 -17.15 21.66 -27.29
N THR A 398 -15.99 21.84 -27.93
CA THR A 398 -15.75 22.88 -28.96
C THR A 398 -16.71 22.75 -30.15
N ALA A 399 -17.07 21.52 -30.55
CA ALA A 399 -17.98 21.24 -31.66
C ALA A 399 -19.38 20.75 -31.22
N TYR A 400 -19.71 20.88 -29.93
CA TYR A 400 -20.99 20.42 -29.39
C TYR A 400 -22.16 21.26 -29.88
N ASN A 401 -23.14 20.63 -30.52
CA ASN A 401 -24.38 21.25 -30.94
C ASN A 401 -25.48 21.00 -29.89
N TRP A 402 -25.90 22.04 -29.17
CA TRP A 402 -26.91 21.91 -28.12
C TRP A 402 -28.30 21.55 -28.65
N GLU A 403 -28.60 21.77 -29.92
CA GLU A 403 -29.92 21.50 -30.50
C GLU A 403 -30.15 20.01 -30.73
N THR A 404 -29.10 19.29 -31.12
CA THR A 404 -29.13 17.87 -31.52
C THR A 404 -28.31 16.95 -30.61
N ASN A 405 -27.45 17.52 -29.76
CA ASN A 405 -26.44 16.88 -28.93
C ASN A 405 -25.28 16.19 -29.68
N PHE A 406 -25.14 16.43 -30.98
CA PHE A 406 -23.98 15.92 -31.72
C PHE A 406 -22.71 16.70 -31.36
N SER A 407 -21.57 16.06 -31.52
CA SER A 407 -20.25 16.67 -31.32
C SER A 407 -19.21 16.04 -32.23
N ASN A 408 -18.07 16.71 -32.41
CA ASN A 408 -16.95 16.19 -33.18
C ASN A 408 -15.77 15.84 -32.26
N ALA A 409 -15.12 14.70 -32.51
CA ALA A 409 -13.94 14.25 -31.78
C ALA A 409 -12.67 15.04 -32.10
N GLY A 410 -12.64 15.77 -33.21
CA GLY A 410 -11.39 16.34 -33.71
C GLY A 410 -10.33 15.26 -33.97
N ASN A 411 -9.08 15.62 -33.76
CA ASN A 411 -7.93 14.72 -33.96
C ASN A 411 -7.90 13.54 -32.97
N ASP A 412 -8.64 13.62 -31.85
CA ASP A 412 -8.68 12.55 -30.84
C ASP A 412 -9.24 11.24 -31.41
N TRP A 413 -10.19 11.33 -32.35
CA TRP A 413 -10.77 10.17 -33.02
C TRP A 413 -11.27 10.49 -34.43
N VAL A 414 -10.33 10.48 -35.39
CA VAL A 414 -10.59 10.54 -36.85
C VAL A 414 -11.57 11.63 -37.32
N HIS A 415 -11.65 12.75 -36.59
CA HIS A 415 -12.61 13.84 -36.84
C HIS A 415 -14.07 13.37 -36.91
N SER A 416 -14.44 12.38 -36.10
CA SER A 416 -15.77 11.79 -36.08
C SER A 416 -16.82 12.74 -35.48
N SER A 417 -17.85 13.08 -36.26
CA SER A 417 -19.10 13.65 -35.73
C SER A 417 -20.02 12.52 -35.29
N ASP A 418 -20.39 12.48 -34.01
CA ASP A 418 -21.14 11.38 -33.43
C ASP A 418 -21.91 11.77 -32.14
N THR A 419 -22.44 10.76 -31.45
CA THR A 419 -23.25 10.88 -30.23
C THR A 419 -22.46 10.55 -28.96
N TRP A 420 -21.12 10.56 -29.01
CA TRP A 420 -20.27 10.13 -27.89
C TRP A 420 -20.59 10.86 -26.58
N LEU A 421 -20.81 12.18 -26.61
CA LEU A 421 -21.18 12.96 -25.41
C LEU A 421 -22.51 12.51 -24.77
N CYS A 422 -23.44 11.97 -25.55
CA CYS A 422 -24.67 11.39 -25.00
C CYS A 422 -24.38 10.10 -24.23
N GLU A 423 -23.44 9.29 -24.71
CA GLU A 423 -23.01 8.06 -24.04
C GLU A 423 -22.20 8.37 -22.78
N ASP A 424 -21.19 9.24 -22.91
CA ASP A 424 -20.28 9.63 -21.83
C ASP A 424 -20.99 10.31 -20.66
N ALA A 425 -21.87 11.29 -20.95
CA ALA A 425 -22.67 11.93 -19.90
C ALA A 425 -23.76 11.00 -19.30
N GLY A 426 -23.99 9.81 -19.88
CA GLY A 426 -24.99 8.86 -19.41
C GLY A 426 -26.43 9.28 -19.72
N VAL A 427 -26.66 9.98 -20.84
CA VAL A 427 -27.99 10.44 -21.25
C VAL A 427 -28.85 9.23 -21.65
N PRO A 428 -30.07 9.06 -21.11
CA PRO A 428 -30.98 8.00 -21.56
C PRO A 428 -31.26 8.09 -23.06
N LYS A 429 -31.15 6.97 -23.81
CA LYS A 429 -31.30 6.94 -25.28
C LYS A 429 -32.56 7.61 -25.83
N GLY A 430 -33.66 7.58 -25.09
CA GLY A 430 -34.90 8.25 -25.48
C GLY A 430 -34.83 9.78 -25.50
N ARG A 431 -33.84 10.37 -24.81
CA ARG A 431 -33.62 11.81 -24.68
C ARG A 431 -32.53 12.35 -25.59
N TRP A 432 -31.86 11.51 -26.40
CA TRP A 432 -30.72 11.95 -27.21
C TRP A 432 -31.06 13.05 -28.24
N SER A 433 -32.32 13.13 -28.65
CA SER A 433 -32.82 14.18 -29.57
C SER A 433 -33.44 15.38 -28.85
N GLU A 434 -33.47 15.39 -27.51
CA GLU A 434 -33.96 16.54 -26.75
C GLU A 434 -32.87 17.63 -26.72
N PRO A 435 -33.19 18.89 -27.07
CA PRO A 435 -32.23 19.98 -27.00
C PRO A 435 -31.61 20.09 -25.60
N GLY A 436 -30.28 20.23 -25.56
CA GLY A 436 -29.49 20.36 -24.34
C GLY A 436 -29.48 19.12 -23.44
N ALA A 437 -29.87 17.94 -23.92
CA ALA A 437 -29.95 16.72 -23.09
C ALA A 437 -28.62 16.36 -22.41
N VAL A 438 -27.49 16.54 -23.10
CA VAL A 438 -26.15 16.27 -22.54
C VAL A 438 -25.88 17.22 -21.37
N VAL A 439 -25.95 18.53 -21.61
CA VAL A 439 -25.63 19.55 -20.60
C VAL A 439 -26.63 19.53 -19.43
N THR A 440 -27.91 19.30 -19.72
CA THR A 440 -28.91 19.18 -18.65
C THR A 440 -28.70 17.93 -17.81
N THR A 441 -28.33 16.78 -18.40
CA THR A 441 -28.01 15.57 -17.64
C THR A 441 -26.76 15.77 -16.79
N PHE A 442 -25.74 16.44 -17.34
CA PHE A 442 -24.54 16.82 -16.60
C PHE A 442 -24.86 17.70 -15.38
N HIS A 443 -25.65 18.77 -15.58
CA HIS A 443 -25.98 19.69 -14.49
C HIS A 443 -26.96 19.07 -13.47
N ASP A 444 -27.94 18.28 -13.94
CA ASP A 444 -28.85 17.54 -13.06
C ASP A 444 -28.06 16.59 -12.13
N LYS A 445 -27.06 15.86 -12.66
CA LYS A 445 -26.14 15.04 -11.86
C LYS A 445 -25.34 15.84 -10.84
N ALA A 446 -24.84 17.02 -11.22
CA ALA A 446 -24.11 17.89 -10.30
C ALA A 446 -25.00 18.30 -9.12
N LEU A 447 -26.22 18.76 -9.39
CA LEU A 447 -27.21 19.12 -8.36
C LEU A 447 -27.62 17.93 -7.48
N GLU A 448 -27.81 16.74 -8.07
CA GLU A 448 -28.12 15.50 -7.33
C GLU A 448 -27.01 15.11 -6.34
N ASN A 449 -25.76 15.48 -6.63
CA ASN A 449 -24.60 15.25 -5.77
C ASN A 449 -24.24 16.45 -4.88
N ASN A 450 -25.13 17.45 -4.76
CA ASN A 450 -24.93 18.70 -4.01
C ASN A 450 -23.69 19.50 -4.48
N VAL A 451 -23.43 19.51 -5.79
CA VAL A 451 -22.40 20.33 -6.41
C VAL A 451 -23.02 21.59 -6.98
N ASP A 452 -22.84 22.70 -6.28
CA ASP A 452 -23.52 23.97 -6.58
C ASP A 452 -22.89 24.76 -7.73
N TYR A 453 -21.69 24.38 -8.19
CA TYR A 453 -20.96 25.08 -9.24
C TYR A 453 -20.79 24.21 -10.49
N SER A 454 -21.42 24.60 -11.59
CA SER A 454 -21.20 24.02 -12.92
C SER A 454 -20.63 25.05 -13.88
N ILE A 455 -19.55 24.68 -14.58
CA ILE A 455 -19.03 25.39 -15.76
C ILE A 455 -19.52 24.66 -17.01
N ILE A 456 -20.15 25.39 -17.93
CA ILE A 456 -20.56 24.87 -19.24
C ILE A 456 -19.75 25.56 -20.33
N THR A 457 -19.00 24.80 -21.12
CA THR A 457 -18.32 25.34 -22.30
C THR A 457 -19.32 25.71 -23.40
N LEU A 458 -19.21 26.95 -23.88
CA LEU A 458 -19.94 27.47 -25.04
C LEU A 458 -19.03 27.51 -26.26
N GLN A 459 -19.61 27.31 -27.44
CA GLN A 459 -18.84 27.13 -28.67
C GLN A 459 -18.44 28.50 -29.24
N ALA A 460 -17.15 28.69 -29.52
CA ALA A 460 -16.60 29.93 -30.08
C ALA A 460 -15.65 29.69 -31.26
N ALA A 461 -15.20 28.46 -31.51
CA ALA A 461 -14.35 28.15 -32.66
C ALA A 461 -15.02 28.53 -34.00
N GLY A 462 -16.35 28.41 -34.11
CA GLY A 462 -17.13 29.02 -35.18
C GLY A 462 -18.18 28.11 -35.83
N TYR A 463 -18.09 26.80 -35.64
CA TYR A 463 -19.09 25.84 -36.13
C TYR A 463 -19.34 24.74 -35.08
N VAL A 464 -20.38 23.94 -35.29
CA VAL A 464 -20.70 22.73 -34.51
C VAL A 464 -21.20 21.62 -35.42
N SER A 465 -21.18 20.37 -34.95
CA SER A 465 -21.63 19.22 -35.74
C SER A 465 -23.10 19.36 -36.17
N ALA A 466 -23.37 19.21 -37.47
CA ALA A 466 -24.74 19.17 -38.02
C ALA A 466 -25.36 17.76 -37.93
N ASP A 467 -24.53 16.72 -37.91
CA ASP A 467 -24.92 15.31 -37.97
C ASP A 467 -24.08 14.43 -37.03
N ALA A 468 -24.35 13.13 -37.06
CA ALA A 468 -23.60 12.09 -36.37
C ALA A 468 -23.13 10.99 -37.36
N ASP A 469 -22.78 11.38 -38.59
CA ASP A 469 -22.48 10.46 -39.70
C ASP A 469 -21.03 9.95 -39.70
N GLY A 470 -20.29 10.16 -38.60
CA GLY A 470 -18.91 9.68 -38.42
C GLY A 470 -17.87 10.65 -38.95
N ALA A 471 -16.74 10.10 -39.45
CA ALA A 471 -15.56 10.86 -39.85
C ALA A 471 -15.90 12.02 -40.82
N VAL A 472 -15.29 13.18 -40.59
CA VAL A 472 -15.36 14.35 -41.47
C VAL A 472 -14.08 14.44 -42.30
N SER A 473 -14.21 14.35 -43.63
CA SER A 473 -13.05 14.40 -44.53
C SER A 473 -12.47 15.82 -44.66
N GLU A 474 -11.27 15.95 -45.22
CA GLU A 474 -10.64 17.24 -45.47
C GLU A 474 -11.47 18.12 -46.43
N GLU A 475 -12.15 17.50 -47.40
CA GLU A 475 -13.06 18.18 -48.34
C GLU A 475 -14.36 18.67 -47.68
N GLU A 476 -14.72 18.11 -46.53
CA GLU A 476 -15.90 18.45 -45.75
C GLU A 476 -15.60 19.45 -44.64
N LYS A 477 -14.44 20.11 -44.67
CA LYS A 477 -14.11 21.17 -43.71
C LYS A 477 -15.16 22.28 -43.72
N ALA A 478 -15.38 22.91 -42.57
CA ALA A 478 -16.33 23.99 -42.44
C ALA A 478 -15.95 25.20 -43.34
N PRO A 479 -16.93 25.84 -44.00
CA PRO A 479 -18.35 25.49 -44.03
C PRO A 479 -18.66 24.33 -45.01
N SER A 480 -19.43 23.35 -44.55
CA SER A 480 -19.96 22.23 -45.34
C SER A 480 -21.27 21.70 -44.72
N PRO A 481 -22.02 20.80 -45.39
CA PRO A 481 -23.22 20.20 -44.80
C PRO A 481 -23.00 19.44 -43.48
N ARG A 482 -21.75 19.14 -43.13
CA ARG A 482 -21.39 18.47 -41.87
C ARG A 482 -21.41 19.41 -40.66
N TRP A 483 -21.58 20.72 -40.88
CA TRP A 483 -21.42 21.77 -39.87
C TRP A 483 -22.56 22.78 -39.87
N LYS A 484 -22.90 23.30 -38.68
CA LYS A 484 -23.76 24.49 -38.49
C LYS A 484 -22.90 25.66 -38.01
N GLU A 485 -23.14 26.86 -38.52
CA GLU A 485 -22.41 28.07 -38.13
C GLU A 485 -22.86 28.54 -36.74
N VAL A 486 -21.91 28.82 -35.85
CA VAL A 486 -22.21 29.35 -34.52
C VAL A 486 -22.40 30.86 -34.60
N VAL A 487 -23.52 31.34 -34.07
CA VAL A 487 -23.85 32.76 -33.95
C VAL A 487 -24.08 33.10 -32.49
N PHE A 488 -23.41 34.11 -31.95
CA PHE A 488 -23.50 34.40 -30.51
C PHE A 488 -24.82 35.03 -30.11
N GLU A 489 -25.30 36.04 -30.86
CA GLU A 489 -26.59 36.71 -30.62
C GLU A 489 -27.61 36.36 -31.70
N LYS A 490 -28.77 35.80 -31.32
CA LYS A 490 -29.82 35.42 -32.27
C LYS A 490 -30.47 36.60 -32.97
N GLY A 491 -30.61 37.74 -32.29
CA GLY A 491 -31.28 38.93 -32.83
C GLY A 491 -32.78 38.74 -33.16
N ALA A 492 -33.38 37.64 -32.71
CA ALA A 492 -34.78 37.27 -32.87
C ALA A 492 -35.30 36.60 -31.58
N PRO A 493 -36.62 36.41 -31.40
CA PRO A 493 -37.16 35.74 -30.22
C PRO A 493 -36.59 34.33 -30.02
N PHE A 494 -36.19 34.00 -28.79
CA PHE A 494 -35.73 32.67 -28.41
C PHE A 494 -36.85 31.62 -28.43
N SER A 495 -36.46 30.36 -28.61
CA SER A 495 -37.27 29.16 -28.61
C SER A 495 -36.65 28.12 -27.68
N LEU A 496 -37.48 27.37 -26.95
CA LEU A 496 -37.03 26.19 -26.18
C LEU A 496 -36.97 24.93 -27.05
N THR A 497 -37.42 25.03 -28.30
CA THR A 497 -37.31 24.02 -29.35
C THR A 497 -36.61 24.70 -30.54
N PRO A 498 -35.27 24.68 -30.59
CA PRO A 498 -34.49 25.35 -31.63
C PRO A 498 -34.77 24.77 -33.02
N ASP A 499 -34.40 25.51 -34.07
CA ASP A 499 -34.66 25.13 -35.46
C ASP A 499 -33.48 24.33 -36.03
N THR A 500 -33.56 23.00 -35.93
CA THR A 500 -32.49 22.11 -36.41
C THR A 500 -32.33 22.08 -37.93
N ASP A 501 -33.29 22.65 -38.68
CA ASP A 501 -33.30 22.65 -40.15
C ASP A 501 -32.57 23.87 -40.75
N ASP A 502 -32.30 24.92 -39.98
CA ASP A 502 -31.55 26.11 -40.45
C ASP A 502 -30.02 25.89 -40.40
N ASP A 503 -29.20 26.81 -40.91
CA ASP A 503 -27.74 26.62 -40.98
C ASP A 503 -26.98 27.08 -39.72
N TYR A 504 -27.68 27.46 -38.64
CA TYR A 504 -27.12 28.19 -37.51
C TYR A 504 -27.36 27.50 -36.17
N VAL A 505 -26.52 27.82 -35.18
CA VAL A 505 -26.74 27.49 -33.77
C VAL A 505 -26.43 28.71 -32.92
N TYR A 506 -27.37 29.10 -32.05
CA TYR A 506 -27.31 30.35 -31.29
C TYR A 506 -26.89 30.15 -29.82
N MET A 507 -25.82 30.84 -29.38
CA MET A 507 -25.29 30.67 -28.02
C MET A 507 -26.14 31.38 -26.95
N ASP A 508 -26.66 32.57 -27.22
CA ASP A 508 -27.58 33.26 -26.30
C ASP A 508 -28.92 32.51 -26.14
N GLU A 509 -29.42 31.87 -27.21
CA GLU A 509 -30.58 30.99 -27.13
C GLU A 509 -30.31 29.76 -26.26
N PHE A 510 -29.11 29.18 -26.35
CA PHE A 510 -28.71 28.06 -25.50
C PHE A 510 -28.65 28.46 -24.03
N VAL A 511 -28.02 29.60 -23.71
CA VAL A 511 -28.02 30.14 -22.34
C VAL A 511 -29.45 30.41 -21.87
N ASN A 512 -30.30 30.98 -22.71
CA ASN A 512 -31.71 31.22 -22.38
C ASN A 512 -32.46 29.91 -22.08
N PHE A 513 -32.18 28.84 -22.83
CA PHE A 513 -32.74 27.52 -22.57
C PHE A 513 -32.35 27.00 -21.17
N LEU A 514 -31.08 27.13 -20.79
CA LEU A 514 -30.61 26.74 -19.45
C LEU A 514 -31.21 27.61 -18.34
N VAL A 515 -31.22 28.93 -18.52
CA VAL A 515 -31.82 29.88 -17.56
C VAL A 515 -33.32 29.63 -17.40
N ASN A 516 -34.02 29.24 -18.47
CA ASN A 516 -35.44 28.89 -18.38
C ASN A 516 -35.67 27.64 -17.52
N LYS A 517 -34.80 26.63 -17.63
CA LYS A 517 -34.92 25.38 -16.88
C LYS A 517 -34.49 25.53 -15.41
N TYR A 518 -33.39 26.22 -15.16
CA TYR A 518 -32.68 26.19 -13.88
C TYR A 518 -32.72 27.51 -13.08
N GLY A 519 -33.18 28.60 -13.70
CA GLY A 519 -32.95 29.95 -13.19
C GLY A 519 -31.59 30.51 -13.63
N ASN A 520 -31.39 31.80 -13.42
CA ASN A 520 -30.11 32.46 -13.71
C ASN A 520 -29.04 32.09 -12.66
N ALA A 521 -27.78 32.44 -12.90
CA ALA A 521 -26.63 32.07 -12.07
C ALA A 521 -26.73 32.53 -10.60
N SER A 522 -27.52 33.57 -10.29
CA SER A 522 -27.74 34.01 -8.90
C SER A 522 -28.68 33.10 -8.11
N GLU A 523 -29.48 32.28 -8.80
CA GLU A 523 -30.40 31.33 -8.18
C GLU A 523 -29.67 30.06 -7.73
N PRO A 524 -30.14 29.34 -6.69
CA PRO A 524 -29.44 28.17 -6.14
C PRO A 524 -29.16 27.07 -7.17
N THR A 525 -30.10 26.80 -8.07
CA THR A 525 -30.00 25.75 -9.08
C THR A 525 -29.46 26.23 -10.43
N GLY A 526 -29.15 27.53 -10.58
CA GLY A 526 -28.71 28.08 -11.86
C GLY A 526 -27.29 27.66 -12.23
N VAL A 527 -27.01 27.54 -13.52
CA VAL A 527 -25.64 27.35 -14.04
C VAL A 527 -24.82 28.59 -13.72
N LYS A 528 -23.65 28.41 -13.08
CA LYS A 528 -22.87 29.52 -12.49
C LYS A 528 -21.88 30.15 -13.47
N GLY A 529 -21.24 29.33 -14.29
CA GLY A 529 -20.18 29.77 -15.19
C GLY A 529 -20.29 29.24 -16.61
N TYR A 530 -19.80 30.02 -17.56
CA TYR A 530 -19.66 29.64 -18.96
C TYR A 530 -18.23 29.87 -19.45
N SER A 531 -17.63 28.85 -20.05
CA SER A 531 -16.32 28.96 -20.70
C SER A 531 -16.46 29.41 -22.14
N VAL A 532 -15.57 30.29 -22.58
CA VAL A 532 -15.38 30.64 -23.99
C VAL A 532 -14.56 29.54 -24.65
N ASP A 533 -15.26 28.50 -25.10
CA ASP A 533 -14.71 27.32 -25.76
C ASP A 533 -13.65 26.59 -24.91
N ASN A 534 -12.69 25.93 -25.57
CA ASN A 534 -11.62 25.14 -25.01
C ASN A 534 -10.37 25.26 -25.90
N GLU A 535 -9.22 25.58 -25.30
CA GLU A 535 -7.89 25.50 -25.91
C GLU A 535 -7.79 26.14 -27.32
N PRO A 536 -8.11 27.44 -27.47
CA PRO A 536 -8.20 28.09 -28.78
C PRO A 536 -6.91 28.02 -29.60
N ALA A 537 -5.76 28.04 -28.93
CA ALA A 537 -4.45 27.92 -29.57
C ALA A 537 -4.23 26.55 -30.26
N LEU A 538 -5.00 25.52 -29.90
CA LEU A 538 -4.97 24.19 -30.49
C LEU A 538 -6.10 23.92 -31.48
N TRP A 539 -7.02 24.86 -31.74
CA TRP A 539 -8.12 24.65 -32.68
C TRP A 539 -7.65 24.18 -34.07
N THR A 540 -6.57 24.74 -34.61
CA THR A 540 -5.98 24.31 -35.88
C THR A 540 -5.43 22.87 -35.87
N SER A 541 -5.03 22.36 -34.70
CA SER A 541 -4.49 21.01 -34.56
C SER A 541 -5.60 20.01 -34.22
N THR A 542 -6.33 20.26 -33.13
CA THR A 542 -7.40 19.40 -32.62
C THR A 542 -8.61 19.43 -33.54
N HIS A 543 -9.03 20.60 -34.01
CA HIS A 543 -10.28 20.82 -34.77
C HIS A 543 -10.03 21.41 -36.16
N SER A 544 -9.00 20.91 -36.86
CA SER A 544 -8.60 21.35 -38.20
C SER A 544 -9.72 21.34 -39.25
N ARG A 545 -10.71 20.45 -39.13
CA ARG A 545 -11.88 20.41 -40.01
C ARG A 545 -12.87 21.55 -39.79
N MET A 546 -12.75 22.26 -38.68
CA MET A 546 -13.65 23.33 -38.28
C MET A 546 -12.98 24.70 -38.31
N HIS A 547 -11.78 24.80 -37.75
CA HIS A 547 -10.99 26.02 -37.72
C HIS A 547 -9.55 25.69 -38.15
N PRO A 548 -9.27 25.72 -39.47
CA PRO A 548 -8.01 25.22 -40.01
C PRO A 548 -6.83 26.20 -39.83
N GLU A 549 -7.11 27.49 -39.66
CA GLU A 549 -6.06 28.51 -39.53
C GLU A 549 -5.61 28.64 -38.07
N LYS A 550 -4.38 29.08 -37.82
CA LYS A 550 -4.00 29.45 -36.45
C LYS A 550 -4.87 30.63 -35.98
N VAL A 551 -5.46 30.49 -34.80
CA VAL A 551 -6.19 31.60 -34.16
C VAL A 551 -5.25 32.80 -33.97
N THR A 552 -5.75 33.99 -34.24
CA THR A 552 -5.02 35.24 -34.00
C THR A 552 -5.36 35.82 -32.63
N CYS A 553 -4.47 36.64 -32.07
CA CYS A 553 -4.68 37.35 -30.82
C CYS A 553 -5.92 38.26 -30.91
N GLU A 554 -6.10 38.98 -32.03
CA GLU A 554 -7.31 39.80 -32.22
C GLU A 554 -8.60 38.96 -32.34
N GLU A 555 -8.55 37.82 -33.04
CA GLU A 555 -9.71 36.95 -33.22
C GLU A 555 -10.26 36.44 -31.87
N ILE A 556 -9.39 35.89 -31.01
CA ILE A 556 -9.85 35.32 -29.73
C ILE A 556 -10.41 36.39 -28.79
N ILE A 557 -9.86 37.61 -28.82
CA ILE A 557 -10.42 38.74 -28.07
C ILE A 557 -11.81 39.10 -28.57
N ASN A 558 -11.99 39.26 -29.88
CA ASN A 558 -13.28 39.63 -30.45
C ASN A 558 -14.34 38.56 -30.16
N LYS A 559 -14.00 37.28 -30.34
CA LYS A 559 -14.89 36.15 -30.02
C LYS A 559 -15.27 36.14 -28.53
N THR A 560 -14.30 36.33 -27.63
CA THR A 560 -14.56 36.39 -26.18
C THR A 560 -15.49 37.55 -25.83
N VAL A 561 -15.23 38.75 -26.37
CA VAL A 561 -16.04 39.94 -26.10
C VAL A 561 -17.48 39.76 -26.60
N ASP A 562 -17.66 39.30 -27.82
CA ASP A 562 -18.99 39.16 -28.42
C ASP A 562 -19.80 38.05 -27.75
N LEU A 563 -19.19 36.88 -27.47
CA LEU A 563 -19.86 35.81 -26.74
C LEU A 563 -20.20 36.23 -25.31
N SER A 564 -19.26 36.86 -24.59
CA SER A 564 -19.51 37.37 -23.23
C SER A 564 -20.68 38.36 -23.19
N LYS A 565 -20.77 39.25 -24.20
CA LYS A 565 -21.88 40.20 -24.30
C LYS A 565 -23.20 39.48 -24.52
N ALA A 566 -23.24 38.49 -25.42
CA ALA A 566 -24.41 37.68 -25.71
C ALA A 566 -24.92 36.94 -24.47
N VAL A 567 -24.02 36.26 -23.75
CA VAL A 567 -24.33 35.55 -22.49
C VAL A 567 -24.87 36.52 -21.44
N LYS A 568 -24.16 37.62 -21.17
CA LYS A 568 -24.54 38.60 -20.13
C LYS A 568 -25.79 39.41 -20.46
N ASN A 569 -26.25 39.40 -21.70
CA ASN A 569 -27.55 39.96 -22.09
C ASN A 569 -28.72 39.05 -21.68
N VAL A 570 -28.47 37.74 -21.55
CA VAL A 570 -29.45 36.75 -21.08
C VAL A 570 -29.34 36.55 -19.57
N ASP A 571 -28.12 36.34 -19.07
CA ASP A 571 -27.82 36.15 -17.66
C ASP A 571 -26.72 37.12 -17.18
N PRO A 572 -27.07 38.25 -16.57
CA PRO A 572 -26.08 39.22 -16.10
C PRO A 572 -25.27 38.75 -14.90
N TYR A 573 -25.66 37.65 -14.24
CA TYR A 573 -24.98 37.10 -13.08
C TYR A 573 -23.99 35.98 -13.43
N ALA A 574 -24.08 35.41 -14.63
CA ALA A 574 -23.21 34.34 -15.06
C ALA A 574 -21.76 34.80 -15.20
N GLU A 575 -20.84 33.96 -14.71
CA GLU A 575 -19.40 34.21 -14.76
C GLU A 575 -18.81 33.70 -16.08
N ILE A 576 -18.03 34.54 -16.76
CA ILE A 576 -17.35 34.19 -18.01
C ILE A 576 -15.91 33.77 -17.72
N PHE A 577 -15.58 32.56 -18.15
CA PHE A 577 -14.25 31.94 -18.09
C PHE A 577 -13.59 32.04 -19.46
N GLY A 578 -12.31 32.43 -19.49
CA GLY A 578 -11.53 32.43 -20.73
C GLY A 578 -10.07 32.81 -20.51
N PRO A 579 -9.17 32.44 -21.42
CA PRO A 579 -9.45 31.79 -22.71
C PRO A 579 -9.31 30.25 -22.69
N ALA A 580 -9.21 29.59 -21.53
CA ALA A 580 -9.00 28.15 -21.40
C ALA A 580 -7.76 27.66 -22.16
N LEU A 581 -6.60 28.29 -21.91
CA LEU A 581 -5.35 28.01 -22.63
C LEU A 581 -4.75 26.66 -22.22
N TYR A 582 -4.32 25.84 -23.19
CA TYR A 582 -3.89 24.46 -22.97
C TYR A 582 -2.62 24.29 -22.11
N GLY A 583 -1.75 25.31 -22.08
CA GLY A 583 -0.45 25.23 -21.42
C GLY A 583 0.48 26.39 -21.76
N PHE A 584 1.73 26.30 -21.29
CA PHE A 584 2.64 27.45 -21.21
C PHE A 584 2.91 28.16 -22.54
N ALA A 585 3.08 27.43 -23.65
CA ALA A 585 3.32 28.06 -24.96
C ALA A 585 2.14 28.93 -25.43
N ALA A 586 0.91 28.57 -25.04
CA ALA A 586 -0.26 29.41 -25.27
C ALA A 586 -0.31 30.61 -24.31
N PHE A 587 0.19 30.48 -23.08
CA PHE A 587 0.29 31.61 -22.15
C PHE A 587 1.29 32.65 -22.67
N GLU A 588 2.38 32.17 -23.26
CA GLU A 588 3.47 33.00 -23.78
C GLU A 588 3.06 33.79 -25.04
N SER A 589 2.53 33.10 -26.06
CA SER A 589 2.37 33.69 -27.40
C SER A 589 1.13 33.21 -28.14
N LEU A 590 0.16 32.59 -27.44
CA LEU A 590 -0.98 31.91 -28.05
C LEU A 590 -0.52 30.89 -29.12
N GLN A 591 0.51 30.10 -28.79
CA GLN A 591 1.12 29.10 -29.69
C GLN A 591 1.71 29.72 -30.96
N SER A 592 2.47 30.80 -30.77
CA SER A 592 3.02 31.63 -31.85
C SER A 592 1.93 32.07 -32.82
N ALA A 593 0.93 32.77 -32.29
CA ALA A 593 -0.17 33.30 -33.08
C ALA A 593 0.37 34.24 -34.18
N PRO A 594 -0.26 34.27 -35.38
CA PRO A 594 0.27 34.99 -36.54
C PRO A 594 0.50 36.50 -36.34
N ASP A 595 -0.19 37.11 -35.39
CA ASP A 595 -0.16 38.53 -35.05
C ASP A 595 0.52 38.81 -33.68
N TRP A 596 1.17 37.82 -33.07
CA TRP A 596 1.83 37.98 -31.76
C TRP A 596 3.07 38.88 -31.81
N ASP A 597 3.88 38.81 -32.85
CA ASP A 597 5.09 39.63 -33.03
C ASP A 597 4.79 41.14 -32.97
N GLU A 598 3.58 41.56 -33.34
CA GLU A 598 3.15 42.95 -33.24
C GLU A 598 2.77 43.37 -31.82
N LYS A 599 2.52 42.41 -30.92
CA LYS A 599 2.08 42.64 -29.53
C LYS A 599 3.20 42.45 -28.52
N GLU A 600 4.18 41.59 -28.81
CA GLU A 600 5.26 41.26 -27.87
C GLU A 600 6.14 42.46 -27.49
N GLU A 601 6.17 43.54 -28.29
CA GLU A 601 6.86 44.78 -27.93
C GLU A 601 6.28 45.46 -26.69
N ASP A 602 4.97 45.29 -26.45
CA ASP A 602 4.21 45.99 -25.41
C ASP A 602 3.83 45.10 -24.21
N TYR A 603 3.88 43.77 -24.34
CA TYR A 603 3.42 42.82 -23.32
C TYR A 603 4.44 41.72 -23.06
N ARG A 604 4.58 41.29 -21.80
CA ARG A 604 5.49 40.21 -21.40
C ARG A 604 5.16 38.89 -22.09
N TRP A 605 3.88 38.62 -22.23
CA TRP A 605 3.30 37.36 -22.73
C TRP A 605 1.81 37.56 -23.05
N PHE A 606 1.19 36.60 -23.74
CA PHE A 606 -0.19 36.70 -24.20
C PHE A 606 -1.22 36.89 -23.07
N ILE A 607 -0.98 36.35 -21.88
CA ILE A 607 -1.86 36.55 -20.70
C ILE A 607 -2.08 38.05 -20.42
N ASP A 608 -1.03 38.86 -20.45
CA ASP A 608 -1.12 40.31 -20.20
C ASP A 608 -1.97 41.00 -21.27
N TYR A 609 -1.69 40.68 -22.54
CA TYR A 609 -2.45 41.21 -23.69
C TYR A 609 -3.93 40.86 -23.58
N TYR A 610 -4.25 39.61 -23.19
CA TYR A 610 -5.62 39.15 -23.05
C TYR A 610 -6.37 39.90 -21.96
N LEU A 611 -5.79 39.99 -20.77
CA LEU A 611 -6.38 40.70 -19.63
C LEU A 611 -6.62 42.18 -19.94
N ASP A 612 -5.62 42.88 -20.50
CA ASP A 612 -5.73 44.30 -20.82
C ASP A 612 -6.76 44.56 -21.93
N SER A 613 -6.78 43.71 -22.96
CA SER A 613 -7.75 43.81 -24.05
C SER A 613 -9.19 43.58 -23.56
N MET A 614 -9.40 42.58 -22.70
CA MET A 614 -10.70 42.34 -22.07
C MET A 614 -11.12 43.46 -21.11
N LYS A 615 -10.17 44.05 -20.37
CA LYS A 615 -10.42 45.23 -19.53
C LYS A 615 -10.84 46.43 -20.36
N LYS A 616 -10.14 46.72 -21.45
CA LYS A 616 -10.46 47.81 -22.39
C LYS A 616 -11.84 47.61 -23.02
N ALA A 617 -12.22 46.38 -23.37
CA ALA A 617 -13.56 46.06 -23.86
C ALA A 617 -14.64 46.28 -22.79
N ALA A 618 -14.40 45.80 -21.57
CA ALA A 618 -15.31 46.00 -20.44
C ALA A 618 -15.55 47.48 -20.09
N ASP A 619 -14.51 48.32 -20.17
CA ASP A 619 -14.64 49.76 -19.96
C ASP A 619 -15.51 50.44 -21.03
N ARG A 620 -15.43 49.97 -22.28
CA ARG A 620 -16.28 50.48 -23.38
C ARG A 620 -17.74 50.07 -23.19
N GLU A 621 -17.98 48.84 -22.73
CA GLU A 621 -19.33 48.32 -22.46
C GLU A 621 -19.88 48.75 -21.10
N ASN A 622 -19.07 49.37 -20.25
CA ASN A 622 -19.39 49.74 -18.86
C ASN A 622 -19.95 48.55 -18.05
N ARG A 623 -19.41 47.34 -18.30
CA ARG A 623 -19.70 46.11 -17.56
C ARG A 623 -18.53 45.15 -17.68
N ARG A 624 -18.28 44.34 -16.65
CA ARG A 624 -17.27 43.27 -16.68
C ARG A 624 -17.67 42.23 -17.74
N LEU A 625 -16.70 41.82 -18.55
CA LEU A 625 -16.87 40.83 -19.64
C LEU A 625 -15.99 39.57 -19.45
N LEU A 626 -15.02 39.62 -18.55
CA LEU A 626 -14.22 38.47 -18.14
C LEU A 626 -14.28 38.43 -16.62
N ASP A 627 -14.81 37.34 -16.06
CA ASP A 627 -14.92 37.18 -14.61
C ASP A 627 -13.76 36.34 -14.07
N VAL A 628 -13.33 35.34 -14.84
CA VAL A 628 -12.29 34.39 -14.46
C VAL A 628 -11.29 34.20 -15.60
N LEU A 629 -10.02 34.47 -15.33
CA LEU A 629 -8.92 34.04 -16.19
C LEU A 629 -8.81 32.51 -16.08
N ASP A 630 -8.89 31.84 -17.23
CA ASP A 630 -8.95 30.39 -17.30
C ASP A 630 -7.76 29.80 -18.07
N VAL A 631 -7.05 28.87 -17.43
CA VAL A 631 -5.88 28.16 -17.98
C VAL A 631 -5.90 26.67 -17.59
N HIS A 632 -5.22 25.86 -18.40
CA HIS A 632 -4.93 24.46 -18.13
C HIS A 632 -3.47 24.28 -17.74
N TRP A 633 -3.19 23.41 -16.78
CA TRP A 633 -1.84 23.17 -16.28
C TRP A 633 -1.57 21.67 -16.16
N TYR A 634 -0.94 21.11 -17.17
CA TYR A 634 -0.34 19.78 -17.13
C TYR A 634 1.16 19.93 -16.90
N PRO A 635 1.71 19.50 -15.75
CA PRO A 635 3.14 19.67 -15.45
C PRO A 635 4.02 19.07 -16.55
N GLU A 636 5.03 19.81 -17.00
CA GLU A 636 6.06 19.31 -17.93
C GLU A 636 7.25 18.67 -17.18
N ALA A 637 7.20 18.67 -15.84
CA ALA A 637 8.19 18.05 -14.98
C ALA A 637 8.47 16.60 -15.39
N GLN A 638 9.75 16.24 -15.39
CA GLN A 638 10.23 14.91 -15.75
C GLN A 638 11.10 14.30 -14.65
N GLY A 639 11.02 12.98 -14.50
CA GLY A 639 11.89 12.19 -13.64
C GLY A 639 12.10 10.81 -14.24
N GLY A 640 13.30 10.23 -14.09
CA GLY A 640 13.60 8.91 -14.62
C GLY A 640 13.35 8.74 -16.13
N GLY A 641 13.51 9.83 -16.91
CA GLY A 641 13.33 9.83 -18.37
C GLY A 641 11.88 9.94 -18.86
N ALA A 642 10.90 10.16 -17.97
CA ALA A 642 9.50 10.32 -18.35
C ALA A 642 8.90 11.59 -17.75
N ARG A 643 7.92 12.18 -18.45
CA ARG A 643 7.03 13.20 -17.89
C ARG A 643 6.19 12.59 -16.77
N ILE A 644 5.88 13.38 -15.74
CA ILE A 644 5.14 12.87 -14.57
C ILE A 644 3.67 12.55 -14.85
N CYS A 645 3.14 12.93 -16.01
CA CYS A 645 1.78 12.60 -16.44
C CYS A 645 1.78 12.03 -17.87
N PHE A 646 0.61 11.60 -18.34
CA PHE A 646 0.36 11.05 -19.67
C PHE A 646 0.97 9.67 -19.96
N GLY A 647 0.67 8.68 -19.09
CA GLY A 647 0.84 7.26 -19.42
C GLY A 647 2.20 6.68 -19.03
N GLU A 648 2.85 7.30 -18.05
CA GLU A 648 4.13 6.88 -17.49
C GLU A 648 4.03 5.55 -16.72
N ASP A 649 5.15 4.83 -16.65
CA ASP A 649 5.26 3.64 -15.82
C ASP A 649 5.26 4.03 -14.33
N GLN A 650 4.16 3.72 -13.63
CA GLN A 650 3.99 4.02 -12.20
C GLN A 650 5.01 3.30 -11.30
N ARG A 651 5.73 2.30 -11.83
CA ARG A 651 6.84 1.64 -11.11
C ARG A 651 8.10 2.50 -11.11
N ASN A 652 8.22 3.52 -11.96
CA ASN A 652 9.42 4.35 -12.10
C ASN A 652 9.60 5.26 -10.87
N ILE A 653 10.53 4.90 -9.99
CA ILE A 653 10.78 5.56 -8.71
C ILE A 653 11.18 7.04 -8.91
N GLU A 654 12.03 7.34 -9.88
CA GLU A 654 12.53 8.70 -10.09
C GLU A 654 11.45 9.63 -10.68
N CYS A 655 10.58 9.09 -11.54
CA CYS A 655 9.38 9.81 -11.99
C CYS A 655 8.42 10.07 -10.81
N ASN A 656 8.23 9.08 -9.94
CA ASN A 656 7.42 9.21 -8.74
C ASN A 656 7.95 10.27 -7.76
N LYS A 657 9.27 10.38 -7.58
CA LYS A 657 9.90 11.43 -6.78
C LYS A 657 9.74 12.81 -7.41
N ALA A 658 9.95 12.94 -8.72
CA ALA A 658 9.75 14.21 -9.43
C ALA A 658 8.31 14.71 -9.28
N ARG A 659 7.31 13.80 -9.33
CA ARG A 659 5.90 14.13 -9.12
C ARG A 659 5.61 14.76 -7.75
N LEU A 660 6.23 14.25 -6.69
CA LEU A 660 6.07 14.79 -5.33
C LEU A 660 6.60 16.22 -5.19
N GLN A 661 7.55 16.62 -6.05
CA GLN A 661 8.16 17.95 -6.00
C GLN A 661 7.52 18.94 -6.99
N ALA A 662 6.90 18.46 -8.07
CA ALA A 662 6.39 19.29 -9.16
C ALA A 662 5.33 20.33 -8.74
N ALA A 663 4.59 20.10 -7.66
CA ALA A 663 3.63 21.08 -7.14
C ALA A 663 4.32 22.39 -6.70
N ARG A 664 5.61 22.34 -6.35
CA ARG A 664 6.41 23.52 -6.01
C ARG A 664 6.58 24.49 -7.19
N THR A 665 6.51 24.04 -8.44
CA THR A 665 6.51 24.93 -9.63
C THR A 665 5.36 25.96 -9.60
N LEU A 666 4.28 25.65 -8.90
CA LEU A 666 3.15 26.56 -8.73
C LEU A 666 3.49 27.79 -7.89
N TRP A 667 4.40 27.67 -6.92
CA TRP A 667 4.54 28.69 -5.87
C TRP A 667 5.95 28.96 -5.33
N ASP A 668 6.86 27.99 -5.38
CA ASP A 668 8.17 28.07 -4.74
C ASP A 668 9.20 28.67 -5.71
N PRO A 669 9.69 29.90 -5.47
CA PRO A 669 10.66 30.56 -6.34
C PRO A 669 12.06 29.92 -6.28
N THR A 670 12.30 28.98 -5.36
CA THR A 670 13.58 28.28 -5.22
C THR A 670 13.60 26.95 -5.97
N TYR A 671 12.46 26.48 -6.48
CA TYR A 671 12.32 25.22 -7.18
C TYR A 671 12.29 25.42 -8.70
N TYR A 672 13.08 24.64 -9.42
CA TYR A 672 13.03 24.53 -10.86
C TYR A 672 12.89 23.06 -11.22
N GLU A 673 11.76 22.69 -11.81
CA GLU A 673 11.53 21.34 -12.31
C GLU A 673 12.45 21.02 -13.50
N ASN A 674 12.70 19.73 -13.70
CA ASN A 674 13.35 19.24 -14.92
C ASN A 674 12.33 19.22 -16.06
N SER A 675 12.26 20.31 -16.81
CA SER A 675 11.42 20.46 -18.00
C SER A 675 11.92 21.60 -18.88
N TRP A 676 11.42 21.68 -20.12
CA TRP A 676 11.74 22.81 -21.00
C TRP A 676 11.28 24.16 -20.41
N ILE A 677 10.23 24.17 -19.57
CA ILE A 677 9.76 25.38 -18.88
C ILE A 677 10.76 25.75 -17.77
N GLY A 678 11.14 24.78 -16.93
CA GLY A 678 12.13 24.98 -15.86
C GLY A 678 13.51 25.39 -16.39
N ASP A 679 13.87 24.98 -17.61
CA ASP A 679 15.14 25.34 -18.24
C ASP A 679 15.13 26.70 -18.94
N HIS A 680 14.04 27.05 -19.63
CA HIS A 680 14.02 28.20 -20.54
C HIS A 680 13.10 29.34 -20.11
N LYS A 681 12.20 29.15 -19.14
CA LYS A 681 11.13 30.10 -18.79
C LYS A 681 11.10 30.46 -17.30
N ARG A 682 12.27 30.44 -16.66
CA ARG A 682 12.44 30.70 -15.21
C ARG A 682 11.88 32.05 -14.76
N ASP A 683 11.95 33.08 -15.60
CA ASP A 683 11.45 34.43 -15.27
C ASP A 683 9.91 34.50 -15.16
N SER A 684 9.20 33.45 -15.60
CA SER A 684 7.74 33.31 -15.49
C SER A 684 7.32 32.32 -14.39
N LEU A 685 8.28 31.71 -13.70
CA LEU A 685 8.04 30.80 -12.58
C LEU A 685 8.35 31.50 -11.25
N PRO A 686 7.65 31.17 -10.16
CA PRO A 686 6.56 30.19 -10.07
C PRO A 686 5.25 30.68 -10.74
N ILE A 687 4.46 29.76 -11.28
CA ILE A 687 3.40 30.13 -12.23
C ILE A 687 2.21 30.85 -11.58
N LEU A 688 1.78 30.48 -10.36
CA LEU A 688 0.62 31.15 -9.73
C LEU A 688 0.91 32.61 -9.39
N PRO A 689 2.04 32.97 -8.72
CA PRO A 689 2.39 34.37 -8.51
C PRO A 689 2.49 35.17 -9.81
N SER A 690 3.05 34.61 -10.88
CA SER A 690 3.14 35.28 -12.18
C SER A 690 1.77 35.57 -12.80
N LEU A 691 0.81 34.65 -12.70
CA LEU A 691 -0.56 34.84 -13.18
C LEU A 691 -1.32 35.88 -12.34
N PHE A 692 -1.18 35.85 -11.02
CA PHE A 692 -1.81 36.85 -10.14
C PHE A 692 -1.23 38.25 -10.37
N ASP A 693 0.09 38.38 -10.57
CA ASP A 693 0.74 39.66 -10.92
C ASP A 693 0.19 40.24 -12.23
N SER A 694 -0.02 39.40 -13.24
CA SER A 694 -0.69 39.79 -14.49
C SER A 694 -2.14 40.24 -14.26
N ILE A 695 -2.92 39.51 -13.47
CA ILE A 695 -4.30 39.88 -13.12
C ILE A 695 -4.35 41.24 -12.42
N GLU A 696 -3.50 41.44 -11.40
CA GLU A 696 -3.43 42.68 -10.63
C GLU A 696 -2.97 43.86 -11.48
N SER A 697 -2.11 43.63 -12.46
CA SER A 697 -1.59 44.69 -13.33
C SER A 697 -2.57 45.12 -14.42
N TYR A 698 -3.25 44.18 -15.06
CA TYR A 698 -3.99 44.45 -16.31
C TYR A 698 -5.51 44.38 -16.17
N TYR A 699 -6.05 43.55 -15.27
CA TYR A 699 -7.49 43.49 -15.02
C TYR A 699 -7.82 43.16 -13.55
N PRO A 700 -7.59 44.10 -12.62
CA PRO A 700 -7.83 43.90 -11.19
C PRO A 700 -9.24 43.37 -10.88
N GLY A 701 -9.33 42.42 -9.95
CA GLY A 701 -10.57 41.78 -9.52
C GLY A 701 -11.08 40.67 -10.44
N THR A 702 -10.35 40.34 -11.50
CA THR A 702 -10.55 39.08 -12.24
C THR A 702 -10.09 37.91 -11.37
N LYS A 703 -10.83 36.81 -11.37
CA LYS A 703 -10.49 35.59 -10.63
C LYS A 703 -9.52 34.72 -11.46
N LEU A 704 -8.94 33.68 -10.87
CA LEU A 704 -8.09 32.71 -11.58
C LEU A 704 -8.68 31.30 -11.43
N ALA A 705 -8.81 30.56 -12.53
CA ALA A 705 -9.16 29.14 -12.51
C ALA A 705 -8.14 28.28 -13.26
N ILE A 706 -7.92 27.07 -12.73
CA ILE A 706 -7.14 26.00 -13.37
C ILE A 706 -8.12 24.91 -13.79
N THR A 707 -8.75 25.05 -14.96
CA THR A 707 -9.90 24.18 -15.30
C THR A 707 -9.54 22.80 -15.83
N GLU A 708 -8.27 22.58 -16.13
CA GLU A 708 -7.73 21.24 -16.35
C GLU A 708 -6.34 21.14 -15.75
N TYR A 709 -6.09 20.08 -15.01
CA TYR A 709 -4.78 19.71 -14.52
C TYR A 709 -4.76 18.22 -14.15
N ASP A 710 -3.60 17.59 -14.29
CA ASP A 710 -3.32 16.24 -13.79
C ASP A 710 -1.82 16.12 -13.49
N TYR A 711 -1.48 15.64 -12.29
CA TYR A 711 -0.10 15.39 -11.88
C TYR A 711 0.33 13.93 -12.16
N GLY A 712 -0.55 13.11 -12.74
CA GLY A 712 -0.30 11.74 -13.16
C GLY A 712 -0.32 10.73 -12.01
N ALA A 713 -0.03 9.47 -12.35
CA ALA A 713 -0.05 8.32 -11.44
C ALA A 713 -1.25 8.28 -10.47
N GLY A 714 -2.48 8.54 -10.94
CA GLY A 714 -3.66 8.65 -10.08
C GLY A 714 -4.07 7.36 -9.34
N LYS A 715 -3.44 6.22 -9.67
CA LYS A 715 -3.56 4.92 -9.00
C LYS A 715 -2.38 4.60 -8.06
N HIS A 716 -1.47 5.56 -7.88
CA HIS A 716 -0.28 5.44 -7.05
C HIS A 716 -0.29 6.49 -5.94
N ILE A 717 0.36 6.18 -4.81
CA ILE A 717 0.42 7.07 -3.65
C ILE A 717 0.96 8.47 -3.99
N THR A 718 1.92 8.58 -4.91
CA THR A 718 2.54 9.85 -5.26
C THR A 718 1.60 10.76 -6.03
N GLY A 719 0.67 10.21 -6.82
CA GLY A 719 -0.40 10.98 -7.44
C GLY A 719 -1.37 11.55 -6.40
N GLY A 720 -1.71 10.77 -5.37
CA GLY A 720 -2.56 11.23 -4.26
C GLY A 720 -1.90 12.31 -3.39
N ILE A 721 -0.61 12.16 -3.06
CA ILE A 721 0.14 13.18 -2.30
C ILE A 721 0.29 14.46 -3.13
N ALA A 722 0.66 14.36 -4.40
CA ALA A 722 0.76 15.54 -5.28
C ALA A 722 -0.59 16.25 -5.42
N GLN A 723 -1.68 15.50 -5.58
CA GLN A 723 -3.03 16.07 -5.60
C GLN A 723 -3.37 16.81 -4.30
N ALA A 724 -3.03 16.25 -3.14
CA ALA A 724 -3.27 16.89 -1.85
C ALA A 724 -2.41 18.16 -1.66
N ASP A 725 -1.17 18.15 -2.16
CA ASP A 725 -0.25 19.31 -2.14
C ASP A 725 -0.81 20.46 -2.98
N VAL A 726 -1.23 20.15 -4.22
CA VAL A 726 -1.81 21.10 -5.17
C VAL A 726 -3.07 21.79 -4.62
N LEU A 727 -3.96 21.05 -3.96
CA LEU A 727 -5.18 21.62 -3.37
C LEU A 727 -4.87 22.59 -2.21
N GLY A 728 -3.87 22.26 -1.39
CA GLY A 728 -3.38 23.16 -0.33
C GLY A 728 -2.85 24.47 -0.91
N ILE A 729 -2.01 24.37 -1.95
CA ILE A 729 -1.46 25.51 -2.69
C ILE A 729 -2.58 26.35 -3.31
N PHE A 730 -3.57 25.72 -3.96
CA PHE A 730 -4.69 26.43 -4.56
C PHE A 730 -5.49 27.24 -3.53
N GLY A 731 -5.74 26.68 -2.35
CA GLY A 731 -6.42 27.38 -1.26
C GLY A 731 -5.61 28.55 -0.72
N GLU A 732 -4.33 28.34 -0.43
CA GLU A 732 -3.42 29.35 0.13
C GLU A 732 -3.20 30.53 -0.84
N TYR A 733 -2.88 30.24 -2.11
CA TYR A 733 -2.58 31.24 -3.14
C TYR A 733 -3.83 31.85 -3.77
N GLY A 734 -4.98 31.16 -3.71
CA GLY A 734 -6.25 31.79 -4.07
C GLY A 734 -6.81 31.53 -5.42
N VAL A 735 -6.48 30.38 -5.96
CA VAL A 735 -7.20 29.87 -7.10
C VAL A 735 -8.69 29.87 -6.73
N TYR A 736 -9.51 30.42 -7.62
CA TYR A 736 -10.94 30.52 -7.40
C TYR A 736 -11.63 29.19 -7.69
N LEU A 737 -11.21 28.49 -8.74
CA LEU A 737 -11.80 27.22 -9.14
C LEU A 737 -10.74 26.36 -9.79
N ALA A 738 -10.76 25.06 -9.51
CA ALA A 738 -9.91 24.11 -10.19
C ALA A 738 -10.69 22.84 -10.47
N THR A 739 -10.50 22.25 -11.65
CA THR A 739 -11.16 21.02 -12.03
C THR A 739 -10.14 20.01 -12.56
N TYR A 740 -9.94 18.94 -11.79
CA TYR A 740 -9.10 17.81 -12.18
C TYR A 740 -9.55 17.20 -13.52
N TRP A 741 -8.60 16.79 -14.36
CA TRP A 741 -8.86 16.05 -15.60
C TRP A 741 -8.27 14.63 -15.50
N GLY A 742 -9.12 13.60 -15.57
CA GLY A 742 -8.62 12.22 -15.59
C GLY A 742 -9.69 11.15 -15.35
N GLU A 743 -9.24 9.90 -15.26
CA GLU A 743 -10.14 8.74 -15.21
C GLU A 743 -10.86 8.59 -13.86
N PRO A 744 -12.12 8.10 -13.84
CA PRO A 744 -12.85 7.78 -12.62
C PRO A 744 -12.12 6.80 -11.68
N SER A 745 -11.29 5.92 -12.24
CA SER A 745 -10.59 4.86 -11.50
C SER A 745 -9.31 5.32 -10.76
N ASN A 746 -8.98 6.61 -10.79
CA ASN A 746 -7.82 7.19 -10.12
C ASN A 746 -8.07 7.38 -8.61
N ASN A 747 -8.04 6.25 -7.89
CA ASN A 747 -8.40 6.15 -6.47
C ASN A 747 -7.52 6.99 -5.53
N PHE A 748 -6.21 7.13 -5.79
CA PHE A 748 -5.35 7.97 -4.95
C PHE A 748 -5.58 9.46 -5.19
N THR A 749 -5.82 9.89 -6.43
CA THR A 749 -6.23 11.27 -6.73
C THR A 749 -7.56 11.61 -6.03
N ALA A 750 -8.55 10.72 -6.12
CA ALA A 750 -9.83 10.87 -5.41
C ALA A 750 -9.63 10.99 -3.89
N SER A 751 -8.67 10.24 -3.33
CA SER A 751 -8.32 10.31 -1.91
C SER A 751 -7.63 11.62 -1.54
N GLY A 752 -6.77 12.15 -2.42
CA GLY A 752 -6.20 13.49 -2.28
C GLY A 752 -7.27 14.59 -2.22
N ILE A 753 -8.36 14.46 -2.98
CA ILE A 753 -9.53 15.36 -2.92
C ILE A 753 -10.33 15.15 -1.63
N ASN A 754 -10.74 13.90 -1.34
CA ASN A 754 -11.55 13.59 -0.16
C ASN A 754 -10.83 13.91 1.16
N LEU A 755 -9.50 13.96 1.19
CA LEU A 755 -8.78 14.41 2.38
C LEU A 755 -9.14 15.85 2.77
N TYR A 756 -9.55 16.68 1.80
CA TYR A 756 -10.08 18.03 2.03
C TYR A 756 -11.61 18.08 2.11
N THR A 757 -12.33 17.22 1.36
CA THR A 757 -13.78 17.39 1.19
C THR A 757 -14.66 16.39 1.93
N ASN A 758 -14.09 15.26 2.38
CA ASN A 758 -14.83 14.17 3.04
C ASN A 758 -13.88 13.20 3.76
N TYR A 759 -13.04 13.71 4.66
CA TYR A 759 -11.94 12.91 5.23
C TYR A 759 -12.41 11.77 6.14
N ASP A 760 -13.63 11.86 6.68
CA ASP A 760 -14.24 10.89 7.60
C ASP A 760 -15.33 10.02 6.95
N GLY A 761 -15.64 10.24 5.67
CA GLY A 761 -16.74 9.59 4.96
C GLY A 761 -18.14 10.08 5.39
N GLN A 762 -18.23 11.10 6.24
CA GLN A 762 -19.48 11.67 6.77
C GLN A 762 -19.65 13.16 6.43
N GLY A 763 -18.79 13.71 5.55
CA GLY A 763 -18.82 15.09 5.10
C GLY A 763 -17.91 16.03 5.90
N GLY A 764 -16.98 15.51 6.71
CA GLY A 764 -15.93 16.31 7.33
C GLY A 764 -15.05 16.98 6.27
N THR A 765 -14.86 18.29 6.40
CA THR A 765 -14.11 19.12 5.43
C THR A 765 -12.93 19.82 6.08
N PHE A 766 -11.98 20.25 5.24
CA PHE A 766 -10.99 21.27 5.61
C PHE A 766 -11.69 22.61 5.88
N GLY A 767 -11.04 23.48 6.66
CA GLY A 767 -11.55 24.83 6.91
C GLY A 767 -11.64 25.67 5.64
N ASP A 768 -12.53 26.67 5.67
CA ASP A 768 -12.76 27.60 4.56
C ASP A 768 -11.89 28.86 4.62
N THR A 769 -11.06 29.00 5.66
CA THR A 769 -10.17 30.15 5.87
C THR A 769 -8.75 29.66 6.14
N SER A 770 -7.88 29.81 5.15
CA SER A 770 -6.44 29.53 5.26
C SER A 770 -5.80 30.45 6.30
N VAL A 771 -4.82 29.93 7.04
CA VAL A 771 -3.99 30.68 7.99
C VAL A 771 -2.51 30.44 7.71
N GLU A 772 -1.64 31.29 8.23
CA GLU A 772 -0.19 31.17 8.05
C GLU A 772 0.33 29.82 8.57
N CYS A 773 1.07 29.10 7.73
CA CYS A 773 1.65 27.78 8.03
C CYS A 773 3.03 27.66 7.34
N GLU A 774 4.10 27.76 8.12
CA GLU A 774 5.48 27.66 7.62
C GLU A 774 6.06 26.27 7.87
N VAL A 775 6.75 25.72 6.87
CA VAL A 775 7.41 24.41 6.92
C VAL A 775 8.91 24.59 6.73
N SER A 776 9.73 24.00 7.61
CA SER A 776 11.19 24.18 7.58
C SER A 776 11.89 23.48 6.41
N ASP A 777 11.29 22.44 5.84
CA ASP A 777 11.83 21.65 4.73
C ASP A 777 10.70 21.21 3.78
N ASN A 778 10.52 21.98 2.70
CA ASN A 778 9.51 21.72 1.67
C ASN A 778 9.88 20.58 0.72
N GLU A 779 11.09 20.03 0.79
CA GLU A 779 11.48 18.85 0.02
C GLU A 779 11.01 17.58 0.71
N LEU A 780 11.21 17.50 2.04
CA LEU A 780 10.80 16.37 2.87
C LEU A 780 9.30 16.32 3.16
N GLY A 781 8.62 17.46 3.28
CA GLY A 781 7.18 17.50 3.54
C GLY A 781 6.49 18.80 3.16
N SER A 782 5.17 18.81 3.27
CA SER A 782 4.34 20.02 3.09
C SER A 782 3.29 20.08 4.20
N ALA A 783 2.81 21.27 4.55
CA ALA A 783 1.69 21.43 5.47
C ALA A 783 0.84 22.67 5.14
N TYR A 784 -0.48 22.54 5.32
CA TYR A 784 -1.46 23.60 5.08
C TYR A 784 -2.43 23.65 6.26
N ALA A 785 -2.73 24.86 6.75
CA ALA A 785 -3.61 25.04 7.91
C ALA A 785 -4.82 25.93 7.59
N SER A 786 -5.95 25.63 8.19
CA SER A 786 -7.18 26.41 8.06
C SER A 786 -8.09 26.34 9.29
N ILE A 787 -8.96 27.34 9.39
CA ILE A 787 -10.02 27.47 10.40
C ILE A 787 -11.38 27.65 9.70
N ILE A 788 -12.47 27.71 10.47
CA ILE A 788 -13.83 27.87 9.94
C ILE A 788 -14.29 29.31 10.14
N GLY A 789 -14.42 30.05 9.03
CA GLY A 789 -14.65 31.48 9.02
C GLY A 789 -13.61 32.22 9.86
N GLU A 790 -14.07 32.83 10.95
CA GLU A 790 -13.19 33.56 11.88
C GLU A 790 -12.88 32.78 13.17
N ASP A 791 -13.49 31.60 13.35
CA ASP A 791 -13.45 30.79 14.57
C ASP A 791 -12.28 29.79 14.52
N ASP A 792 -11.31 29.97 15.42
CA ASP A 792 -10.15 29.09 15.58
C ASP A 792 -10.36 28.00 16.65
N GLY A 793 -11.60 27.78 17.12
CA GLY A 793 -11.94 26.68 18.03
C GLY A 793 -11.64 25.29 17.46
N LYS A 794 -11.59 25.18 16.13
CA LYS A 794 -11.09 24.02 15.39
C LYS A 794 -10.02 24.46 14.39
N LEU A 795 -8.88 23.78 14.43
CA LEU A 795 -7.77 24.00 13.50
C LEU A 795 -7.54 22.74 12.68
N HIS A 796 -7.71 22.88 11.37
CA HIS A 796 -7.49 21.82 10.39
C HIS A 796 -6.08 21.95 9.82
N ILE A 797 -5.35 20.84 9.73
CA ILE A 797 -3.98 20.81 9.23
C ILE A 797 -3.82 19.62 8.27
N ILE A 798 -3.54 19.89 7.00
CA ILE A 798 -3.05 18.87 6.07
C ILE A 798 -1.54 18.79 6.21
N VAL A 799 -1.00 17.59 6.31
CA VAL A 799 0.45 17.33 6.45
C VAL A 799 0.82 16.18 5.53
N LEU A 800 1.85 16.39 4.71
CA LEU A 800 2.28 15.46 3.68
C LEU A 800 3.72 15.06 3.91
N ASN A 801 3.99 13.77 4.12
CA ASN A 801 5.36 13.26 4.12
C ASN A 801 5.75 12.85 2.69
N LYS A 802 6.65 13.61 2.08
CA LYS A 802 7.17 13.36 0.73
C LYS A 802 8.44 12.52 0.73
N ASN A 803 8.99 12.20 1.91
CA ASN A 803 10.08 11.25 2.02
C ASN A 803 9.66 9.88 1.49
N TYR A 804 10.43 9.38 0.52
CA TYR A 804 10.09 8.20 -0.25
C TYR A 804 10.27 6.90 0.53
N ASP A 805 11.23 6.85 1.45
CA ASP A 805 11.67 5.59 2.07
C ASP A 805 11.56 5.60 3.59
N GLU A 806 11.56 6.80 4.19
CA GLU A 806 11.73 6.96 5.62
C GLU A 806 10.58 7.75 6.26
N SER A 807 10.28 7.42 7.52
CA SER A 807 9.36 8.20 8.33
C SER A 807 9.93 9.60 8.60
N THR A 808 9.06 10.61 8.61
CA THR A 808 9.43 11.99 8.94
C THR A 808 8.69 12.43 10.18
N THR A 809 9.41 13.03 11.12
CA THR A 809 8.87 13.57 12.36
C THR A 809 8.54 15.05 12.21
N PHE A 810 7.28 15.42 12.38
CA PHE A 810 6.83 16.81 12.29
C PHE A 810 6.66 17.41 13.67
N ASN A 811 7.36 18.51 13.95
CA ASN A 811 7.28 19.26 15.20
C ASN A 811 6.37 20.47 15.01
N PHE A 812 5.18 20.45 15.61
CA PHE A 812 4.18 21.50 15.46
C PHE A 812 4.31 22.52 16.58
N LYS A 813 4.25 23.80 16.20
CA LYS A 813 4.15 24.92 17.12
C LYS A 813 3.09 25.89 16.62
N ILE A 814 2.05 26.09 17.43
CA ILE A 814 0.86 26.84 17.00
C ILE A 814 0.70 28.10 17.84
N ASP A 815 0.77 29.25 17.18
CA ASP A 815 0.43 30.56 17.74
C ASP A 815 -1.07 30.82 17.55
N SER A 816 -1.80 30.80 18.67
CA SER A 816 -3.25 30.98 18.74
C SER A 816 -3.64 31.49 20.12
N GLU A 817 -4.69 32.31 20.20
CA GLU A 817 -5.29 32.70 21.48
C GLU A 817 -6.05 31.52 22.14
N THR A 818 -6.37 30.53 21.32
CA THR A 818 -7.11 29.33 21.66
C THR A 818 -6.16 28.21 22.09
N ASN A 819 -6.58 27.35 23.03
CA ASN A 819 -5.73 26.29 23.60
C ASN A 819 -6.31 24.91 23.28
N TYR A 820 -5.70 24.24 22.30
CA TYR A 820 -6.16 22.94 21.82
C TYR A 820 -5.89 21.82 22.83
N LYS A 821 -6.77 20.82 22.86
CA LYS A 821 -6.78 19.72 23.84
C LYS A 821 -6.70 18.35 23.20
N THR A 822 -7.33 18.18 22.06
CA THR A 822 -7.38 16.93 21.31
C THR A 822 -6.94 17.19 19.87
N GLY A 823 -6.55 16.13 19.17
CA GLY A 823 -6.24 16.18 17.75
C GLY A 823 -6.59 14.87 17.08
N GLU A 824 -7.69 14.82 16.34
CA GLU A 824 -8.04 13.63 15.56
C GLU A 824 -7.23 13.60 14.26
N VAL A 825 -6.97 12.40 13.75
CA VAL A 825 -6.10 12.21 12.59
C VAL A 825 -6.72 11.23 11.60
N TRP A 826 -6.72 11.60 10.32
CA TRP A 826 -7.12 10.75 9.20
C TRP A 826 -6.04 10.76 8.13
N ALA A 827 -5.76 9.61 7.51
CA ALA A 827 -4.69 9.53 6.51
C ALA A 827 -4.92 8.41 5.48
N PHE A 828 -4.30 8.57 4.31
CA PHE A 828 -4.06 7.51 3.33
C PHE A 828 -2.55 7.39 3.05
N ASP A 829 -2.12 6.19 2.64
CA ASP A 829 -0.71 5.84 2.45
C ASP A 829 -0.55 4.72 1.39
N ARG A 830 0.67 4.22 1.19
CA ARG A 830 0.95 3.14 0.23
C ARG A 830 0.14 1.87 0.45
N GLY A 831 -0.29 1.59 1.68
CA GLY A 831 -1.07 0.41 2.01
C GLY A 831 -2.51 0.48 1.48
N SER A 832 -3.10 1.67 1.43
CA SER A 832 -4.45 1.86 0.90
C SER A 832 -4.72 3.31 0.51
N SER A 833 -5.46 3.50 -0.59
CA SER A 833 -6.07 4.79 -0.92
C SER A 833 -7.20 5.16 0.06
N ASN A 834 -7.81 4.19 0.75
CA ASN A 834 -8.88 4.50 1.71
C ASN A 834 -8.36 5.41 2.83
N ILE A 835 -9.04 6.53 3.06
CA ILE A 835 -8.78 7.40 4.19
C ILE A 835 -9.27 6.70 5.46
N THR A 836 -8.37 6.47 6.40
CA THR A 836 -8.68 5.79 7.66
C THR A 836 -8.24 6.64 8.84
N LYS A 837 -9.03 6.57 9.91
CA LYS A 837 -8.69 7.20 11.19
C LYS A 837 -7.39 6.59 11.72
N ARG A 838 -6.50 7.44 12.22
CA ARG A 838 -5.18 7.08 12.77
C ARG A 838 -5.14 7.40 14.28
N MET A 839 -4.03 7.06 14.92
CA MET A 839 -3.83 7.43 16.31
C MET A 839 -3.96 8.96 16.45
N PRO A 840 -4.81 9.47 17.36
CA PRO A 840 -4.92 10.90 17.59
C PRO A 840 -3.61 11.49 18.12
N VAL A 841 -3.46 12.80 17.96
CA VAL A 841 -2.37 13.58 18.54
C VAL A 841 -2.41 13.46 20.07
N ALA A 842 -1.28 13.05 20.65
CA ALA A 842 -1.12 12.95 22.09
C ALA A 842 -0.20 14.06 22.63
N GLY A 843 -0.45 14.47 23.89
CA GLY A 843 0.48 15.31 24.65
C GLY A 843 0.57 16.77 24.19
N ILE A 844 -0.51 17.35 23.64
CA ILE A 844 -0.55 18.78 23.28
C ILE A 844 -0.29 19.62 24.53
N SER A 845 0.82 20.34 24.53
CA SER A 845 1.24 21.19 25.63
C SER A 845 1.66 22.54 25.09
N GLU A 846 1.08 23.62 25.62
CA GLU A 846 1.35 24.98 25.16
C GLU A 846 1.20 25.12 23.63
N ASN A 847 0.17 24.47 23.06
CA ASN A 847 -0.10 24.41 21.61
C ASN A 847 1.08 23.89 20.77
N ALA A 848 1.89 23.00 21.36
CA ALA A 848 2.96 22.29 20.68
C ALA A 848 2.80 20.78 20.86
N PHE A 849 3.18 20.03 19.82
CA PHE A 849 3.22 18.57 19.81
C PHE A 849 4.12 18.07 18.69
N THR A 850 4.41 16.77 18.69
CA THR A 850 5.16 16.11 17.62
C THR A 850 4.31 14.97 17.06
N TYR A 851 4.37 14.76 15.74
CA TYR A 851 3.70 13.66 15.08
C TYR A 851 4.59 13.08 13.97
N THR A 852 4.86 11.78 14.02
CA THR A 852 5.70 11.09 13.04
C THR A 852 4.84 10.43 11.98
N LEU A 853 5.04 10.79 10.71
CA LEU A 853 4.36 10.20 9.58
C LEU A 853 5.23 9.12 8.92
N PRO A 854 4.66 7.95 8.56
CA PRO A 854 5.35 7.00 7.70
C PRO A 854 5.71 7.62 6.34
N ALA A 855 6.67 7.02 5.65
CA ALA A 855 7.10 7.42 4.31
C ALA A 855 5.92 7.41 3.31
N LEU A 856 5.80 8.45 2.48
CA LEU A 856 4.69 8.66 1.53
C LEU A 856 3.30 8.50 2.19
N THR A 857 2.98 9.42 3.07
CA THR A 857 1.68 9.50 3.77
C THR A 857 1.10 10.90 3.66
N ALA A 858 -0.20 10.99 3.35
CA ALA A 858 -0.97 12.22 3.39
C ALA A 858 -1.96 12.17 4.55
N CYS A 859 -1.98 13.22 5.37
CA CYS A 859 -2.65 13.23 6.66
C CYS A 859 -3.46 14.52 6.85
N HIS A 860 -4.64 14.41 7.47
CA HIS A 860 -5.47 15.52 7.95
C HIS A 860 -5.61 15.42 9.47
N ILE A 861 -5.04 16.40 10.17
CA ILE A 861 -5.11 16.56 11.63
C ILE A 861 -6.16 17.62 11.95
N ILE A 862 -7.07 17.34 12.88
CA ILE A 862 -8.10 18.27 13.33
C ILE A 862 -7.95 18.48 14.83
N LEU A 863 -7.43 19.64 15.20
CA LEU A 863 -7.28 20.04 16.60
C LEU A 863 -8.55 20.70 17.10
N ASP A 864 -8.95 20.37 18.32
CA ASP A 864 -10.15 20.90 18.97
C ASP A 864 -9.83 21.42 20.38
N THR A 865 -10.58 22.42 20.82
CA THR A 865 -10.55 22.98 22.17
C THR A 865 -11.38 22.19 23.15
N GLU A 866 -12.41 21.51 22.66
CA GLU A 866 -13.31 20.73 23.48
C GLU A 866 -12.77 19.31 23.63
N GLN A 867 -12.69 18.86 24.89
CA GLN A 867 -12.49 17.46 25.21
C GLN A 867 -13.76 16.99 25.93
N SER A 868 -14.59 16.23 25.22
CA SER A 868 -15.91 15.80 25.70
C SER A 868 -15.86 14.69 26.75
N PHE A 869 -14.70 14.05 26.93
CA PHE A 869 -14.51 12.91 27.82
C PHE A 869 -13.15 12.93 28.52
N ILE A 870 -13.00 12.12 29.57
CA ILE A 870 -11.72 11.92 30.26
C ILE A 870 -11.22 10.51 29.91
N TYR A 871 -10.00 10.37 29.41
CA TYR A 871 -9.42 9.05 29.16
C TYR A 871 -9.42 8.20 30.43
N GLY A 872 -10.00 7.02 30.36
CA GLY A 872 -10.23 6.10 31.46
C GLY A 872 -11.56 6.25 32.20
N ASP A 873 -12.34 7.31 31.96
CA ASP A 873 -13.67 7.54 32.56
C ASP A 873 -14.76 6.91 31.68
N ILE A 874 -15.02 5.63 31.91
CA ILE A 874 -15.80 4.75 31.04
C ILE A 874 -17.30 4.91 31.29
N ASP A 875 -17.69 5.43 32.45
CA ASP A 875 -19.08 5.74 32.80
C ASP A 875 -19.46 7.23 32.72
N ASN A 876 -18.53 8.10 32.33
CA ASN A 876 -18.71 9.55 32.22
C ASN A 876 -19.14 10.21 33.55
N ASN A 877 -18.70 9.68 34.68
CA ASN A 877 -19.02 10.26 35.98
C ASN A 877 -18.09 11.44 36.36
N GLY A 878 -17.06 11.71 35.56
CA GLY A 878 -16.05 12.75 35.76
C GLY A 878 -14.84 12.30 36.57
N ALA A 879 -14.71 11.01 36.87
CA ALA A 879 -13.59 10.44 37.62
C ALA A 879 -13.16 9.09 37.03
N VAL A 880 -11.84 8.91 36.90
CA VAL A 880 -11.24 7.63 36.53
C VAL A 880 -10.98 6.84 37.81
N ASP A 881 -11.73 5.77 38.04
CA ASP A 881 -11.64 4.94 39.24
C ASP A 881 -11.82 3.42 38.97
N ALA A 882 -12.00 2.63 40.04
CA ALA A 882 -12.09 1.19 39.93
C ALA A 882 -13.38 0.70 39.24
N VAL A 883 -14.44 1.52 39.21
CA VAL A 883 -15.69 1.24 38.50
C VAL A 883 -15.44 1.15 37.00
N ASP A 884 -14.65 2.08 36.45
CA ASP A 884 -14.28 2.09 35.03
C ASP A 884 -13.55 0.82 34.63
N LEU A 885 -12.59 0.38 35.45
CA LEU A 885 -11.85 -0.86 35.20
C LEU A 885 -12.78 -2.08 35.16
N VAL A 886 -13.79 -2.13 36.03
CA VAL A 886 -14.79 -3.21 36.04
C VAL A 886 -15.69 -3.14 34.80
N LEU A 887 -16.10 -1.94 34.38
CA LEU A 887 -16.90 -1.75 33.17
C LEU A 887 -16.15 -2.16 31.91
N LEU A 888 -14.89 -1.73 31.76
CA LEU A 888 -14.02 -2.15 30.66
C LEU A 888 -13.90 -3.67 30.59
N LYS A 889 -13.61 -4.31 31.73
CA LYS A 889 -13.56 -5.78 31.81
C LYS A 889 -14.86 -6.42 31.34
N ARG A 890 -16.01 -5.91 31.79
CA ARG A 890 -17.32 -6.44 31.42
C ARG A 890 -17.62 -6.25 29.94
N TYR A 891 -17.21 -5.13 29.36
CA TYR A 891 -17.31 -4.87 27.93
C TYR A 891 -16.48 -5.88 27.13
N LEU A 892 -15.22 -6.08 27.49
CA LEU A 892 -14.31 -7.04 26.83
C LEU A 892 -14.82 -8.50 26.88
N PHE A 893 -15.55 -8.87 27.93
CA PHE A 893 -16.20 -10.19 28.04
C PHE A 893 -17.59 -10.26 27.39
N GLY A 894 -18.07 -9.18 26.76
CA GLY A 894 -19.38 -9.12 26.11
C GLY A 894 -20.58 -9.09 27.07
N TYR A 895 -20.37 -8.77 28.35
CA TYR A 895 -21.46 -8.67 29.33
C TYR A 895 -22.24 -7.37 29.25
N ILE A 896 -21.64 -6.32 28.66
CA ILE A 896 -22.26 -5.02 28.39
C ILE A 896 -21.77 -4.51 27.03
N SER A 897 -22.55 -3.66 26.38
CA SER A 897 -22.21 -3.03 25.09
C SER A 897 -22.17 -1.51 25.15
N ASN A 898 -22.67 -0.90 26.23
CA ASN A 898 -22.80 0.55 26.34
C ASN A 898 -21.75 1.07 27.33
N ILE A 899 -20.66 1.61 26.81
CA ILE A 899 -19.60 2.30 27.54
C ILE A 899 -19.23 3.58 26.79
N ASN A 900 -18.47 4.48 27.41
CA ASN A 900 -17.77 5.50 26.64
C ASN A 900 -16.57 4.86 25.94
N GLU A 901 -16.72 4.56 24.65
CA GLU A 901 -15.68 3.92 23.83
C GLU A 901 -14.45 4.83 23.63
N GLU A 902 -14.66 6.15 23.50
CA GLU A 902 -13.57 7.13 23.34
C GLU A 902 -12.71 7.22 24.60
N ALA A 903 -13.34 7.16 25.78
CA ALA A 903 -12.64 7.12 27.04
C ALA A 903 -11.97 5.76 27.32
N ALA A 904 -12.47 4.68 26.71
CA ALA A 904 -12.01 3.32 26.94
C ALA A 904 -10.79 2.95 26.09
N ASP A 905 -10.57 3.58 24.93
CA ASP A 905 -9.35 3.46 24.13
C ASP A 905 -8.21 4.30 24.75
N ILE A 906 -7.46 3.68 25.64
CA ILE A 906 -6.44 4.29 26.48
C ILE A 906 -5.05 4.18 25.83
N CYS A 907 -4.82 3.19 24.96
CA CYS A 907 -3.60 3.14 24.15
C CYS A 907 -3.66 3.93 22.84
N LEU A 908 -4.85 4.44 22.46
CA LEU A 908 -5.08 5.22 21.24
C LEU A 908 -4.82 4.43 19.95
N ASP A 909 -5.06 3.12 19.97
CA ASP A 909 -4.86 2.25 18.80
C ASP A 909 -6.17 2.01 18.02
N GLY A 910 -7.27 2.64 18.45
CA GLY A 910 -8.60 2.53 17.83
C GLY A 910 -9.33 1.24 18.17
N SER A 911 -8.74 0.36 18.99
CA SER A 911 -9.35 -0.85 19.51
C SER A 911 -9.58 -0.72 21.02
N ILE A 912 -10.64 -1.33 21.52
CA ILE A 912 -10.87 -1.44 22.96
C ILE A 912 -10.62 -2.90 23.34
N ASP A 913 -9.44 -3.17 23.87
CA ASP A 913 -8.98 -4.52 24.15
C ASP A 913 -8.28 -4.68 25.51
N SER A 914 -7.58 -5.82 25.68
CA SER A 914 -6.87 -6.12 26.92
C SER A 914 -5.71 -5.16 27.24
N ASN A 915 -5.15 -4.48 26.25
CA ASN A 915 -4.11 -3.47 26.40
C ASN A 915 -4.65 -2.23 27.11
N ASP A 916 -5.82 -1.75 26.72
CA ASP A 916 -6.52 -0.65 27.41
C ASP A 916 -6.81 -0.99 28.86
N TYR A 917 -7.33 -2.20 29.08
CA TYR A 917 -7.59 -2.70 30.43
C TYR A 917 -6.32 -2.75 31.28
N ALA A 918 -5.21 -3.20 30.69
CA ALA A 918 -3.92 -3.26 31.38
C ALA A 918 -3.38 -1.84 31.70
N LEU A 919 -3.55 -0.88 30.80
CA LEU A 919 -3.14 0.51 31.00
C LEU A 919 -4.01 1.21 32.05
N LEU A 920 -5.33 1.06 31.99
CA LEU A 920 -6.24 1.58 33.01
C LEU A 920 -5.88 1.03 34.40
N LYS A 921 -5.62 -0.28 34.47
CA LYS A 921 -5.15 -0.92 35.71
C LYS A 921 -3.82 -0.32 36.19
N LYS A 922 -2.84 -0.16 35.30
CA LYS A 922 -1.54 0.44 35.63
C LYS A 922 -1.69 1.88 36.11
N TRP A 923 -2.59 2.65 35.53
CA TRP A 923 -2.86 4.03 35.94
C TRP A 923 -3.49 4.10 37.32
N LEU A 924 -4.51 3.29 37.59
CA LEU A 924 -5.15 3.20 38.92
C LEU A 924 -4.15 2.76 40.01
N LEU A 925 -3.20 1.90 39.65
CA LEU A 925 -2.09 1.47 40.51
C LEU A 925 -0.93 2.47 40.59
N LYS A 926 -1.00 3.61 39.87
CA LYS A 926 0.02 4.66 39.80
C LYS A 926 1.37 4.20 39.22
N ASN A 927 1.36 3.13 38.42
CA ASN A 927 2.53 2.64 37.68
C ASN A 927 2.81 3.49 36.43
N ILE A 928 1.78 4.11 35.86
CA ILE A 928 1.87 5.17 34.85
C ILE A 928 1.21 6.43 35.40
N ARG A 929 1.62 7.60 34.91
CA ARG A 929 1.28 8.91 35.52
C ARG A 929 0.28 9.75 34.74
N GLN A 930 -0.07 9.36 33.53
CA GLN A 930 -0.98 10.09 32.65
C GLN A 930 -1.76 9.10 31.77
N LEU A 931 -2.99 9.49 31.40
CA LEU A 931 -3.77 8.88 30.33
C LEU A 931 -4.04 9.95 29.26
N PRO A 932 -4.13 9.57 27.97
CA PRO A 932 -3.87 8.22 27.44
C PRO A 932 -2.38 7.85 27.53
N SER A 933 -2.04 6.57 27.36
CA SER A 933 -0.67 6.07 27.47
C SER A 933 -0.32 5.17 26.29
N ILE A 934 0.35 5.73 25.30
CA ILE A 934 0.73 5.03 24.07
C ILE A 934 1.92 4.09 24.36
N PRO A 935 1.81 2.77 24.13
CA PRO A 935 2.94 1.85 24.18
C PRO A 935 4.01 2.18 23.13
N GLU A 936 5.28 1.92 23.41
CA GLU A 936 6.37 2.11 22.44
C GLU A 936 6.12 1.28 21.16
N ASN A 937 6.46 1.84 19.98
CA ASN A 937 6.35 1.14 18.70
C ASN A 937 7.65 0.42 18.35
N ASN A 938 7.61 -0.91 18.32
CA ASN A 938 8.75 -1.72 17.93
C ASN A 938 8.77 -1.86 16.41
N LYS A 939 9.89 -1.53 15.78
CA LYS A 939 10.01 -1.66 14.32
C LYS A 939 9.76 -3.10 13.88
N PRO A 940 9.14 -3.32 12.70
CA PRO A 940 9.06 -4.65 12.11
C PRO A 940 10.47 -5.20 11.81
N VAL A 941 10.55 -6.48 11.49
CA VAL A 941 11.76 -7.16 11.02
C VAL A 941 11.50 -7.61 9.59
N ALA A 942 12.17 -6.97 8.63
CA ALA A 942 12.03 -7.27 7.22
C ALA A 942 12.75 -8.59 6.87
N ASN A 943 12.05 -9.49 6.17
CA ASN A 943 12.63 -10.73 5.67
C ASN A 943 11.91 -11.24 4.42
N PHE A 944 12.67 -11.81 3.48
CA PHE A 944 12.11 -12.37 2.27
C PHE A 944 12.92 -13.51 1.64
N THR A 945 12.30 -14.24 0.73
CA THR A 945 12.96 -15.24 -0.13
C THR A 945 12.81 -14.87 -1.61
N ILE A 946 13.74 -15.35 -2.43
CA ILE A 946 13.79 -15.14 -3.88
C ILE A 946 13.78 -16.52 -4.54
N SER A 947 12.90 -16.76 -5.51
CA SER A 947 12.81 -18.08 -6.17
C SER A 947 14.04 -18.46 -6.99
N LYS A 948 14.75 -17.47 -7.53
CA LYS A 948 15.95 -17.61 -8.38
C LYS A 948 16.95 -16.48 -8.05
N ALA A 949 18.07 -16.79 -7.42
CA ALA A 949 19.15 -15.81 -7.17
C ALA A 949 19.99 -15.54 -8.42
N GLU A 950 20.02 -16.52 -9.34
CA GLU A 950 20.56 -16.39 -10.70
C GLU A 950 19.42 -16.68 -11.69
N ALA A 951 19.10 -15.73 -12.55
CA ALA A 951 18.02 -15.82 -13.54
C ALA A 951 18.49 -15.32 -14.91
N THR A 952 17.78 -15.68 -15.98
CA THR A 952 18.02 -15.06 -17.29
C THR A 952 17.13 -13.84 -17.48
N THR A 953 17.41 -12.98 -18.47
CA THR A 953 16.46 -11.91 -18.85
C THR A 953 15.07 -12.47 -19.16
N ASP A 954 14.02 -11.73 -18.82
CA ASP A 954 12.59 -12.11 -18.96
C ASP A 954 12.10 -13.29 -18.08
N ASP A 955 12.99 -13.92 -17.30
CA ASP A 955 12.56 -14.88 -16.28
C ASP A 955 11.68 -14.17 -15.23
N THR A 956 10.55 -14.78 -14.90
CA THR A 956 9.75 -14.32 -13.74
C THR A 956 10.40 -14.83 -12.46
N ILE A 957 10.84 -13.90 -11.63
CA ILE A 957 11.38 -14.16 -10.30
C ILE A 957 10.29 -13.85 -9.27
N GLN A 958 10.02 -14.80 -8.37
CA GLN A 958 9.07 -14.61 -7.28
C GLN A 958 9.81 -14.12 -6.03
N PHE A 959 9.33 -13.03 -5.46
CA PHE A 959 9.81 -12.39 -4.25
C PHE A 959 8.73 -12.54 -3.16
N ASP A 960 9.08 -13.21 -2.07
CA ASP A 960 8.13 -13.57 -1.01
C ASP A 960 8.57 -13.00 0.35
N ALA A 961 7.88 -11.96 0.82
CA ALA A 961 8.11 -11.30 2.10
C ALA A 961 7.34 -11.96 3.27
N SER A 962 6.76 -13.15 3.08
CA SER A 962 5.90 -13.81 4.08
C SER A 962 6.56 -14.15 5.40
N THR A 963 7.88 -14.08 5.47
CA THR A 963 8.69 -14.30 6.67
C THR A 963 9.02 -13.03 7.45
N SER A 964 8.63 -11.86 6.96
CA SER A 964 8.70 -10.61 7.73
C SER A 964 7.71 -10.65 8.90
N VAL A 965 8.10 -10.10 10.04
CA VAL A 965 7.29 -10.10 11.27
C VAL A 965 7.35 -8.74 11.95
N ASP A 966 6.27 -8.35 12.61
CA ASP A 966 6.23 -7.20 13.51
C ASP A 966 6.06 -7.72 14.94
N PRO A 967 6.92 -7.34 15.92
CA PRO A 967 6.76 -7.68 17.33
C PRO A 967 5.40 -7.29 17.91
N ASP A 968 4.81 -6.20 17.40
CA ASP A 968 3.49 -5.68 17.78
C ASP A 968 2.35 -6.30 16.93
N GLN A 969 2.70 -7.25 16.05
CA GLN A 969 1.84 -8.11 15.22
C GLN A 969 1.09 -7.45 14.04
N ASN A 970 1.42 -6.24 13.60
CA ASN A 970 0.64 -5.52 12.60
C ASN A 970 1.48 -4.85 11.49
N ILE A 971 1.95 -5.65 10.52
CA ILE A 971 2.54 -5.12 9.26
C ILE A 971 1.42 -4.55 8.38
N ALA A 972 1.54 -3.28 8.00
CA ALA A 972 0.58 -2.60 7.14
C ALA A 972 0.84 -2.86 5.65
N PHE A 973 2.08 -2.71 5.18
CA PHE A 973 2.41 -2.87 3.76
C PHE A 973 3.88 -3.22 3.49
N TYR A 974 4.14 -3.66 2.25
CA TYR A 974 5.43 -4.12 1.73
C TYR A 974 5.75 -3.35 0.45
N VAL A 975 6.95 -2.78 0.37
CA VAL A 975 7.47 -2.07 -0.82
C VAL A 975 8.74 -2.74 -1.29
N TRP A 976 8.84 -3.00 -2.59
CA TRP A 976 10.00 -3.60 -3.24
C TRP A 976 10.64 -2.57 -4.16
N ASP A 977 11.92 -2.31 -3.99
CA ASP A 977 12.77 -1.68 -4.99
C ASP A 977 13.63 -2.78 -5.63
N PHE A 978 13.53 -2.94 -6.94
CA PHE A 978 14.22 -4.00 -7.68
C PHE A 978 15.65 -3.63 -8.07
N GLY A 979 16.15 -2.44 -7.71
CA GLY A 979 17.52 -1.98 -7.98
C GLY A 979 17.76 -1.56 -9.43
N ASN A 980 16.70 -1.47 -10.23
CA ASN A 980 16.73 -0.99 -11.63
C ASN A 980 15.89 0.27 -11.83
N GLY A 981 15.54 0.97 -10.75
CA GLY A 981 14.67 2.14 -10.76
C GLY A 981 13.17 1.83 -10.82
N LEU A 982 12.79 0.54 -10.77
CA LEU A 982 11.40 0.10 -10.72
C LEU A 982 11.03 -0.45 -9.34
N GLU A 983 9.80 -0.19 -8.93
CA GLU A 983 9.24 -0.70 -7.68
C GLU A 983 7.98 -1.56 -7.85
N ALA A 984 7.56 -2.22 -6.77
CA ALA A 984 6.25 -2.83 -6.64
C ALA A 984 5.80 -2.87 -5.17
N THR A 985 4.52 -3.10 -4.95
CA THR A 985 3.94 -3.28 -3.62
C THR A 985 3.30 -4.65 -3.47
N GLY A 986 3.35 -5.21 -2.26
CA GLY A 986 2.63 -6.43 -1.91
C GLY A 986 3.52 -7.50 -1.29
N LYS A 987 2.88 -8.43 -0.57
CA LYS A 987 3.58 -9.48 0.19
C LYS A 987 4.30 -10.50 -0.71
N LEU A 988 3.69 -10.83 -1.85
CA LEU A 988 4.24 -11.72 -2.87
C LEU A 988 4.22 -10.98 -4.20
N VAL A 989 5.37 -10.86 -4.85
CA VAL A 989 5.52 -10.15 -6.11
C VAL A 989 6.27 -10.99 -7.13
N GLY A 990 5.75 -11.06 -8.35
CA GLY A 990 6.49 -11.58 -9.51
C GLY A 990 7.08 -10.42 -10.31
N PHE A 991 8.39 -10.44 -10.55
CA PHE A 991 9.08 -9.40 -11.30
C PHE A 991 10.02 -9.99 -12.36
N LYS A 992 10.26 -9.23 -13.43
CA LYS A 992 11.11 -9.61 -14.56
C LYS A 992 12.12 -8.51 -14.85
N TYR A 993 13.39 -8.88 -14.96
CA TYR A 993 14.44 -7.98 -15.42
C TYR A 993 14.59 -8.09 -16.93
N MET A 994 14.53 -6.94 -17.59
CA MET A 994 14.64 -6.86 -19.04
C MET A 994 16.08 -6.85 -19.52
N ASN A 995 17.07 -6.55 -18.67
CA ASN A 995 18.49 -6.52 -19.03
C ASN A 995 19.34 -7.31 -18.02
N PRO A 996 20.44 -7.96 -18.45
CA PRO A 996 21.39 -8.57 -17.53
C PRO A 996 22.06 -7.53 -16.62
N GLY A 997 22.48 -7.98 -15.44
CA GLY A 997 23.06 -7.13 -14.41
C GLY A 997 23.00 -7.77 -13.03
N GLU A 998 23.73 -7.20 -12.09
CA GLU A 998 23.58 -7.51 -10.67
C GLU A 998 22.67 -6.45 -10.03
N TYR A 999 21.51 -6.88 -9.57
CA TYR A 999 20.50 -5.99 -9.01
C TYR A 999 20.40 -6.17 -7.50
N THR A 1000 20.44 -5.07 -6.75
CA THR A 1000 20.21 -5.07 -5.30
C THR A 1000 18.73 -4.85 -5.04
N VAL A 1001 18.02 -5.93 -4.70
CA VAL A 1001 16.59 -5.87 -4.35
C VAL A 1001 16.44 -5.48 -2.89
N LYS A 1002 15.74 -4.39 -2.62
CA LYS A 1002 15.43 -3.87 -1.28
C LYS A 1002 13.95 -4.08 -1.00
N LEU A 1003 13.65 -4.78 0.10
CA LEU A 1003 12.32 -4.84 0.70
C LEU A 1003 12.26 -3.83 1.84
N THR A 1004 11.23 -2.99 1.86
CA THR A 1004 10.84 -2.15 2.99
C THR A 1004 9.51 -2.66 3.55
N VAL A 1005 9.47 -2.94 4.85
CA VAL A 1005 8.27 -3.39 5.56
C VAL A 1005 7.89 -2.32 6.56
N THR A 1006 6.63 -1.88 6.55
CA THR A 1006 6.13 -0.84 7.46
C THR A 1006 4.96 -1.37 8.27
N ASP A 1007 4.95 -1.10 9.57
CA ASP A 1007 3.86 -1.43 10.47
C ASP A 1007 2.71 -0.41 10.42
N THR A 1008 1.62 -0.73 11.10
CA THR A 1008 0.42 0.12 11.20
C THR A 1008 0.63 1.44 11.95
N ARG A 1009 1.71 1.56 12.72
CA ARG A 1009 2.09 2.76 13.48
C ARG A 1009 3.24 3.53 12.83
N GLY A 1010 3.60 3.15 11.59
CA GLY A 1010 4.53 3.86 10.73
C GLY A 1010 6.01 3.54 10.93
N ALA A 1011 6.39 2.62 11.82
CA ALA A 1011 7.78 2.21 11.88
C ALA A 1011 8.09 1.18 10.80
N SER A 1012 9.32 1.24 10.28
CA SER A 1012 9.75 0.41 9.16
C SER A 1012 11.12 -0.20 9.38
N ASP A 1013 11.35 -1.31 8.70
CA ASP A 1013 12.64 -1.98 8.57
C ASP A 1013 12.87 -2.40 7.12
N THR A 1014 14.14 -2.56 6.75
CA THR A 1014 14.52 -2.88 5.37
C THR A 1014 15.49 -4.06 5.31
N LEU A 1015 15.39 -4.86 4.25
CA LEU A 1015 16.34 -5.92 3.95
C LEU A 1015 16.71 -5.88 2.47
N THR A 1016 17.99 -6.05 2.17
CA THR A 1016 18.50 -6.15 0.79
C THR A 1016 19.04 -7.54 0.46
N LYS A 1017 18.81 -8.01 -0.77
CA LYS A 1017 19.46 -9.19 -1.35
C LYS A 1017 19.81 -8.93 -2.81
N THR A 1018 20.84 -9.60 -3.31
CA THR A 1018 21.24 -9.48 -4.71
C THR A 1018 20.60 -10.54 -5.60
N VAL A 1019 20.27 -10.15 -6.82
CA VAL A 1019 19.85 -11.03 -7.91
C VAL A 1019 20.81 -10.81 -9.07
N ALA A 1020 21.43 -11.89 -9.54
CA ALA A 1020 22.23 -11.86 -10.76
C ALA A 1020 21.34 -12.26 -11.94
N VAL A 1021 21.20 -11.35 -12.91
CA VAL A 1021 20.49 -11.60 -14.15
C VAL A 1021 21.54 -11.71 -15.24
N ILE A 1022 21.59 -12.87 -15.88
CA ILE A 1022 22.43 -13.09 -17.06
C ILE A 1022 21.56 -12.95 -18.32
N SER A 1023 22.20 -12.72 -19.45
CA SER A 1023 21.44 -12.64 -20.70
C SER A 1023 20.76 -13.98 -21.00
N ALA A 1024 19.49 -13.95 -21.39
CA ALA A 1024 18.85 -15.10 -22.03
C ALA A 1024 19.45 -15.38 -23.42
N THR A 1025 20.12 -14.39 -24.05
CA THR A 1025 20.82 -14.58 -25.32
C THR A 1025 22.09 -15.40 -25.09
N GLY A 1026 22.01 -16.67 -25.44
CA GLY A 1026 23.11 -17.62 -25.41
C GLY A 1026 22.73 -18.93 -26.11
N ASP A 1027 22.62 -18.89 -27.45
CA ASP A 1027 23.25 -19.85 -28.41
C ASP A 1027 22.88 -19.59 -29.89
N ASN A 1028 21.88 -18.73 -30.20
CA ASN A 1028 21.36 -18.57 -31.58
C ASN A 1028 21.59 -17.19 -32.25
N SER A 1029 21.97 -16.15 -31.52
CA SER A 1029 22.30 -14.84 -32.13
C SER A 1029 23.74 -14.86 -32.65
N LYS A 1030 23.98 -14.80 -33.96
CA LYS A 1030 25.36 -14.62 -34.46
C LYS A 1030 25.85 -13.18 -34.32
N PHE A 1031 24.95 -12.19 -34.26
CA PHE A 1031 25.30 -10.80 -34.02
C PHE A 1031 24.50 -10.28 -32.84
N SER A 1032 25.17 -10.05 -31.69
CA SER A 1032 24.52 -9.57 -30.46
C SER A 1032 25.21 -8.35 -29.84
N PHE A 1033 26.27 -7.81 -30.45
CA PHE A 1033 27.06 -6.64 -29.97
C PHE A 1033 27.57 -6.69 -28.52
N GLU A 1034 27.28 -7.76 -27.76
CA GLU A 1034 27.66 -8.00 -26.37
C GLU A 1034 29.18 -8.11 -26.17
N ASP A 1035 29.94 -8.42 -27.22
CA ASP A 1035 31.40 -8.51 -27.17
C ASP A 1035 32.11 -7.14 -27.22
N GLY A 1036 31.34 -6.06 -27.29
CA GLY A 1036 31.85 -4.69 -27.36
C GLY A 1036 32.34 -4.27 -28.75
N THR A 1037 32.08 -5.08 -29.78
CA THR A 1037 32.39 -4.75 -31.18
C THR A 1037 31.14 -4.28 -31.94
N ASP A 1038 31.36 -3.67 -33.11
CA ASP A 1038 30.26 -3.28 -34.01
C ASP A 1038 29.75 -4.46 -34.86
N GLY A 1039 30.07 -5.71 -34.48
CA GLY A 1039 29.62 -6.93 -35.16
C GLY A 1039 30.16 -7.13 -36.57
N GLY A 1040 31.09 -6.28 -37.03
CA GLY A 1040 31.61 -6.28 -38.42
C GLY A 1040 30.80 -5.42 -39.40
N PHE A 1041 29.81 -4.67 -38.92
CA PHE A 1041 29.03 -3.76 -39.75
C PHE A 1041 29.83 -2.52 -40.15
N ALA A 1042 29.46 -1.94 -41.29
CA ALA A 1042 29.93 -0.66 -41.79
C ALA A 1042 28.74 0.20 -42.23
N THR A 1043 28.93 1.51 -42.33
CA THR A 1043 27.91 2.44 -42.83
C THR A 1043 28.16 2.78 -44.30
N ASP A 1044 27.09 2.90 -45.09
CA ASP A 1044 27.09 3.36 -46.48
C ASP A 1044 25.81 4.17 -46.78
N GLY A 1045 25.60 4.59 -48.03
CA GLY A 1045 24.40 5.30 -48.50
C GLY A 1045 24.67 6.74 -48.93
N THR A 1046 23.60 7.48 -49.21
CA THR A 1046 23.69 8.90 -49.60
C THR A 1046 23.79 9.83 -48.40
N GLU A 1047 23.33 9.39 -47.22
CA GLU A 1047 23.36 10.16 -45.99
C GLU A 1047 24.61 9.85 -45.15
N THR A 1048 25.02 10.81 -44.34
CA THR A 1048 26.22 10.64 -43.50
C THR A 1048 25.82 9.97 -42.19
N SER A 1049 26.44 8.84 -41.84
CA SER A 1049 26.16 8.16 -40.58
C SER A 1049 27.40 7.53 -39.95
N THR A 1050 27.33 7.26 -38.65
CA THR A 1050 28.38 6.61 -37.87
C THR A 1050 27.80 5.58 -36.92
N ILE A 1051 28.56 4.53 -36.64
CA ILE A 1051 28.19 3.50 -35.66
C ILE A 1051 29.19 3.40 -34.51
N ALA A 1052 28.68 3.00 -33.35
CA ALA A 1052 29.50 2.62 -32.21
C ALA A 1052 28.73 1.65 -31.30
N ASN A 1053 29.46 0.71 -30.69
CA ASN A 1053 28.94 -0.05 -29.56
C ASN A 1053 28.53 0.87 -28.39
N SER A 1054 27.39 0.59 -27.77
CA SER A 1054 26.75 1.42 -26.76
C SER A 1054 26.08 0.55 -25.69
N ASN A 1055 26.09 1.00 -24.44
CA ASN A 1055 25.30 0.42 -23.35
C ASN A 1055 23.92 1.09 -23.16
N VAL A 1056 23.62 2.09 -23.99
CA VAL A 1056 22.33 2.78 -24.04
C VAL A 1056 21.38 1.99 -24.92
N ARG A 1057 20.14 1.78 -24.45
CA ARG A 1057 19.11 1.03 -25.18
C ARG A 1057 19.67 -0.30 -25.68
N ALA A 1058 20.07 -1.16 -24.75
CA ALA A 1058 20.24 -2.59 -24.98
C ALA A 1058 18.91 -3.29 -24.73
N PHE A 1059 18.65 -4.40 -25.43
CA PHE A 1059 17.42 -5.19 -25.32
C PHE A 1059 17.77 -6.59 -24.83
N ARG A 1060 17.47 -6.92 -23.58
CA ARG A 1060 17.79 -8.25 -23.02
C ARG A 1060 19.29 -8.57 -23.02
N GLY A 1061 20.13 -7.55 -23.16
CA GLY A 1061 21.59 -7.60 -23.23
C GLY A 1061 22.26 -6.38 -22.56
N LEU A 1062 23.59 -6.32 -22.59
CA LEU A 1062 24.40 -5.21 -22.06
C LEU A 1062 24.74 -4.17 -23.12
N SER A 1063 24.71 -4.54 -24.40
CA SER A 1063 25.18 -3.69 -25.48
C SER A 1063 24.24 -3.69 -26.68
N SER A 1064 24.13 -2.54 -27.32
CA SER A 1064 23.53 -2.38 -28.64
C SER A 1064 24.48 -1.61 -29.55
N LEU A 1065 24.21 -1.68 -30.85
CA LEU A 1065 24.87 -0.86 -31.85
C LEU A 1065 24.11 0.46 -31.98
N ARG A 1066 24.73 1.56 -31.53
CA ARG A 1066 24.24 2.91 -31.75
C ARG A 1066 24.56 3.33 -33.19
N TRP A 1067 23.56 3.82 -33.92
CA TRP A 1067 23.67 4.31 -35.28
C TRP A 1067 23.17 5.76 -35.35
N ASP A 1068 24.12 6.70 -35.41
CA ASP A 1068 23.83 8.13 -35.55
C ASP A 1068 23.76 8.51 -37.03
N ILE A 1069 22.67 9.14 -37.44
CA ILE A 1069 22.37 9.50 -38.84
C ILE A 1069 22.16 11.01 -38.93
N ASN A 1070 22.85 11.65 -39.88
CA ASN A 1070 22.63 13.04 -40.25
C ASN A 1070 22.09 13.06 -41.70
N SER A 1071 20.80 13.40 -41.82
CA SER A 1071 20.09 13.46 -43.08
C SER A 1071 20.04 14.87 -43.65
N SER A 1072 20.34 14.97 -44.94
CA SER A 1072 20.30 16.19 -45.74
C SER A 1072 19.02 16.36 -46.57
N GLY A 1073 18.00 15.51 -46.35
CA GLY A 1073 16.72 15.52 -47.07
C GLY A 1073 16.18 14.12 -47.33
N GLU A 1074 15.58 13.90 -48.51
CA GLU A 1074 15.20 12.55 -48.96
C GLU A 1074 16.44 11.79 -49.48
N GLY A 1075 16.79 10.69 -48.83
CA GLY A 1075 17.99 9.91 -49.09
C GLY A 1075 17.95 8.51 -48.46
N GLU A 1076 19.09 7.83 -48.45
CA GLU A 1076 19.29 6.53 -47.82
C GLU A 1076 20.50 6.50 -46.88
N ALA A 1077 20.33 5.88 -45.71
CA ALA A 1077 21.41 5.47 -44.83
C ALA A 1077 21.43 3.93 -44.76
N LEU A 1078 22.60 3.33 -44.94
CA LEU A 1078 22.80 1.88 -44.94
C LEU A 1078 23.70 1.45 -43.80
N LEU A 1079 23.31 0.37 -43.15
CA LEU A 1079 24.16 -0.42 -42.26
C LEU A 1079 24.39 -1.78 -42.93
N ILE A 1080 25.63 -2.10 -43.31
CA ILE A 1080 25.95 -3.23 -44.19
C ILE A 1080 27.00 -4.16 -43.60
N MET A 1081 26.94 -5.44 -43.98
CA MET A 1081 27.99 -6.42 -43.72
C MET A 1081 28.03 -7.45 -44.84
N ASP A 1082 29.21 -7.64 -45.42
CA ASP A 1082 29.47 -8.62 -46.48
C ASP A 1082 30.09 -9.90 -45.92
N GLY A 1083 29.72 -11.05 -46.48
CA GLY A 1083 30.32 -12.33 -46.10
C GLY A 1083 29.87 -13.51 -46.96
N ASP A 1084 30.59 -14.62 -46.82
CA ASP A 1084 30.25 -15.87 -47.50
C ASP A 1084 29.37 -16.75 -46.60
N ASN A 1085 28.27 -17.29 -47.13
CA ASN A 1085 27.37 -18.22 -46.41
C ASN A 1085 26.89 -17.68 -45.05
N MET A 1086 26.41 -16.43 -45.00
CA MET A 1086 26.04 -15.79 -43.73
C MET A 1086 24.77 -16.41 -43.11
N VAL A 1087 23.75 -16.59 -43.95
CA VAL A 1087 22.44 -17.19 -43.65
C VAL A 1087 22.18 -18.34 -44.62
N ALA A 1088 21.77 -19.51 -44.12
CA ALA A 1088 21.48 -20.66 -44.97
C ALA A 1088 20.10 -20.54 -45.65
N PRO A 1089 19.91 -21.09 -46.86
CA PRO A 1089 18.59 -21.16 -47.50
C PRO A 1089 17.55 -21.83 -46.58
N GLY A 1090 16.39 -21.21 -46.42
CA GLY A 1090 15.31 -21.65 -45.53
C GLY A 1090 15.40 -21.14 -44.08
N GLU A 1091 16.51 -20.52 -43.67
CA GLU A 1091 16.64 -19.93 -42.32
C GLU A 1091 15.88 -18.60 -42.22
N THR A 1092 15.36 -18.34 -41.02
CA THR A 1092 14.59 -17.13 -40.70
C THR A 1092 15.40 -16.28 -39.75
N ILE A 1093 15.60 -15.01 -40.07
CA ILE A 1093 16.33 -14.06 -39.24
C ILE A 1093 15.40 -12.97 -38.71
N VAL A 1094 15.69 -12.46 -37.52
CA VAL A 1094 14.93 -11.39 -36.84
C VAL A 1094 15.87 -10.25 -36.50
N TYR A 1095 15.58 -9.05 -37.00
CA TYR A 1095 16.27 -7.81 -36.64
C TYR A 1095 15.49 -7.08 -35.55
N ARG A 1096 16.18 -6.66 -34.48
CA ARG A 1096 15.60 -5.77 -33.46
C ARG A 1096 16.16 -4.36 -33.62
N ILE A 1097 15.27 -3.41 -33.89
CA ILE A 1097 15.63 -2.02 -34.20
C ILE A 1097 14.80 -1.08 -33.33
N TRP A 1098 15.47 -0.27 -32.53
CA TRP A 1098 14.84 0.76 -31.71
C TRP A 1098 14.70 2.05 -32.51
N VAL A 1099 13.50 2.65 -32.51
CA VAL A 1099 13.17 3.78 -33.39
C VAL A 1099 12.80 5.03 -32.58
N PRO A 1100 13.46 6.18 -32.82
CA PRO A 1100 13.13 7.44 -32.16
C PRO A 1100 11.83 8.08 -32.64
N GLU A 1101 11.18 8.82 -31.74
CA GLU A 1101 10.11 9.76 -32.07
C GLU A 1101 10.66 10.99 -32.83
N ASP A 1102 9.82 11.61 -33.67
CA ASP A 1102 10.12 12.77 -34.52
C ASP A 1102 11.34 12.68 -35.46
N ALA A 1103 11.78 11.46 -35.76
CA ALA A 1103 12.87 11.21 -36.68
C ALA A 1103 12.43 11.41 -38.13
N GLN A 1104 13.34 11.94 -38.96
CA GLN A 1104 13.11 12.12 -40.40
C GLN A 1104 13.25 10.81 -41.17
N ILE A 1105 12.51 9.79 -40.74
CA ILE A 1105 12.48 8.46 -41.33
C ILE A 1105 11.19 8.34 -42.15
N GLY A 1106 11.33 7.96 -43.42
CA GLY A 1106 10.22 7.50 -44.26
C GLY A 1106 9.92 6.02 -44.02
N ALA A 1107 10.96 5.17 -44.07
CA ALA A 1107 10.82 3.73 -43.86
C ALA A 1107 12.14 3.05 -43.46
N ILE A 1108 12.03 1.89 -42.82
CA ILE A 1108 13.16 1.02 -42.44
C ILE A 1108 13.01 -0.33 -43.16
N GLN A 1109 14.10 -0.82 -43.74
CA GLN A 1109 14.16 -2.06 -44.51
C GLN A 1109 15.37 -2.93 -44.15
N PRO A 1110 15.21 -3.93 -43.29
CA PRO A 1110 16.20 -4.99 -43.10
C PRO A 1110 16.22 -5.95 -44.29
N TYR A 1111 17.42 -6.42 -44.68
CA TYR A 1111 17.59 -7.25 -45.87
C TYR A 1111 18.72 -8.30 -45.76
N ILE A 1112 18.60 -9.35 -46.59
CA ILE A 1112 19.70 -10.24 -47.01
C ILE A 1112 19.71 -10.23 -48.53
N MET A 1113 20.89 -10.08 -49.11
CA MET A 1113 21.08 -9.98 -50.55
C MET A 1113 22.22 -10.90 -51.00
N PRO A 1114 21.93 -12.14 -51.45
CA PRO A 1114 22.86 -12.94 -52.22
C PRO A 1114 23.18 -12.23 -53.55
N HIS A 1115 24.45 -12.25 -53.96
CA HIS A 1115 24.89 -11.59 -55.18
C HIS A 1115 26.05 -12.33 -55.86
N THR A 1116 26.29 -12.07 -57.14
CA THR A 1116 27.51 -12.53 -57.81
C THR A 1116 28.71 -11.70 -57.36
N SER A 1117 29.94 -12.25 -57.43
CA SER A 1117 31.14 -11.53 -56.95
C SER A 1117 31.45 -10.23 -57.71
N ASP A 1118 30.90 -10.06 -58.91
CA ASP A 1118 30.97 -8.86 -59.75
C ASP A 1118 29.74 -7.95 -59.63
N TRP A 1119 28.77 -8.31 -58.78
CA TRP A 1119 27.51 -7.60 -58.54
C TRP A 1119 26.59 -7.46 -59.76
N GLU A 1120 26.83 -8.21 -60.84
CA GLU A 1120 25.93 -8.20 -62.01
C GLU A 1120 24.54 -8.80 -61.70
N GLU A 1121 24.47 -9.79 -60.80
CA GLU A 1121 23.21 -10.33 -60.29
C GLU A 1121 23.14 -10.14 -58.76
N SER A 1122 22.03 -9.62 -58.25
CA SER A 1122 21.73 -9.49 -56.82
C SER A 1122 20.27 -9.81 -56.55
N PHE A 1123 20.01 -10.51 -55.45
CA PHE A 1123 18.69 -11.04 -55.10
C PHE A 1123 18.22 -10.42 -53.79
N TRP A 1124 17.39 -9.39 -53.86
CA TRP A 1124 16.88 -8.70 -52.67
C TRP A 1124 15.85 -9.54 -51.92
N ASN A 1125 16.16 -9.94 -50.69
CA ASN A 1125 15.22 -10.52 -49.74
C ASN A 1125 15.08 -9.60 -48.53
N SER A 1126 13.91 -8.98 -48.33
CA SER A 1126 13.74 -7.89 -47.36
C SER A 1126 12.31 -7.76 -46.86
N THR A 1127 12.14 -7.01 -45.77
CA THR A 1127 10.84 -6.59 -45.24
C THR A 1127 10.86 -5.10 -44.94
N TRP A 1128 9.71 -4.42 -45.03
CA TRP A 1128 9.60 -2.96 -44.88
C TRP A 1128 8.69 -2.59 -43.71
N GLY A 1129 9.08 -1.56 -42.95
CA GLY A 1129 8.22 -0.87 -42.00
C GLY A 1129 8.21 0.63 -42.28
N GLY A 1130 7.05 1.18 -42.62
CA GLY A 1130 6.89 2.63 -42.77
C GLY A 1130 6.90 3.31 -41.40
N TYR A 1131 7.55 4.47 -41.27
CA TYR A 1131 7.74 5.13 -39.97
C TYR A 1131 6.42 5.37 -39.21
N SER A 1132 5.36 5.73 -39.92
CA SER A 1132 4.02 5.91 -39.33
C SER A 1132 3.47 4.63 -38.68
N SER A 1133 3.85 3.46 -39.18
CA SER A 1133 3.40 2.15 -38.68
C SER A 1133 4.26 1.53 -37.58
N LEU A 1134 5.45 2.08 -37.32
CA LEU A 1134 6.36 1.57 -36.28
C LEU A 1134 5.98 2.10 -34.90
N GLU A 1135 6.34 1.37 -33.85
CA GLU A 1135 6.25 1.88 -32.48
C GLU A 1135 7.43 2.83 -32.23
N LYS A 1136 7.13 4.06 -31.78
CA LYS A 1136 8.10 5.12 -31.53
C LYS A 1136 8.56 5.04 -30.09
N GLU A 1137 9.78 5.51 -29.86
CA GLU A 1137 10.52 5.31 -28.62
C GLU A 1137 10.63 3.84 -28.17
N ALA A 1138 10.48 2.89 -29.10
CA ALA A 1138 10.33 1.46 -28.80
C ALA A 1138 11.14 0.57 -29.76
N TRP A 1139 11.32 -0.69 -29.33
CA TRP A 1139 11.92 -1.75 -30.15
C TRP A 1139 10.90 -2.33 -31.12
N ASN A 1140 11.30 -2.44 -32.39
CA ASN A 1140 10.53 -3.05 -33.45
C ASN A 1140 11.26 -4.31 -33.94
N GLU A 1141 10.53 -5.42 -34.09
CA GLU A 1141 11.07 -6.68 -34.62
C GLU A 1141 10.71 -6.86 -36.10
N PHE A 1142 11.72 -7.15 -36.92
CA PHE A 1142 11.56 -7.39 -38.35
C PHE A 1142 12.06 -8.79 -38.71
N THR A 1143 11.14 -9.65 -39.16
CA THR A 1143 11.44 -11.06 -39.47
C THR A 1143 11.50 -11.29 -40.97
N LEU A 1144 12.51 -12.03 -41.44
CA LEU A 1144 12.64 -12.43 -42.84
C LEU A 1144 13.26 -13.83 -43.01
N THR A 1145 12.73 -14.60 -43.96
CA THR A 1145 13.20 -15.95 -44.27
C THR A 1145 13.93 -15.95 -45.61
N LEU A 1146 15.16 -16.50 -45.68
CA LEU A 1146 15.87 -16.66 -46.94
C LEU A 1146 15.21 -17.79 -47.77
N PRO A 1147 14.85 -17.58 -49.05
CA PRO A 1147 14.19 -18.62 -49.85
C PRO A 1147 14.99 -19.93 -49.93
N GLU A 1148 14.32 -21.09 -49.82
CA GLU A 1148 14.96 -22.42 -49.85
C GLU A 1148 15.72 -22.72 -51.15
N ASP A 1149 15.35 -22.07 -52.25
CA ASP A 1149 15.96 -22.22 -53.58
C ASP A 1149 17.13 -21.25 -53.84
N THR A 1150 17.54 -20.46 -52.84
CA THR A 1150 18.71 -19.59 -52.91
C THR A 1150 19.99 -20.43 -53.10
N ASP A 1151 20.85 -20.06 -54.04
CA ASP A 1151 22.16 -20.71 -54.24
C ASP A 1151 23.09 -20.37 -53.06
N PRO A 1152 23.46 -21.35 -52.21
CA PRO A 1152 24.29 -21.08 -51.03
C PRO A 1152 25.74 -20.72 -51.39
N SER A 1153 26.17 -20.90 -52.65
CA SER A 1153 27.53 -20.58 -53.07
C SER A 1153 27.76 -19.09 -53.37
N LEU A 1154 26.71 -18.29 -53.45
CA LEU A 1154 26.81 -16.85 -53.67
C LEU A 1154 27.26 -16.12 -52.39
N PRO A 1155 28.17 -15.13 -52.47
CA PRO A 1155 28.39 -14.20 -51.38
C PRO A 1155 27.09 -13.45 -51.04
N GLN A 1156 26.97 -13.02 -49.79
CA GLN A 1156 25.80 -12.35 -49.26
C GLN A 1156 26.20 -11.01 -48.64
N GLN A 1157 25.36 -10.00 -48.84
CA GLN A 1157 25.34 -8.80 -48.02
C GLN A 1157 24.07 -8.82 -47.16
N LEU A 1158 24.19 -8.62 -45.85
CA LEU A 1158 23.03 -8.27 -45.02
C LEU A 1158 23.13 -6.83 -44.55
N GLY A 1159 21.99 -6.26 -44.18
CA GLY A 1159 21.98 -4.92 -43.67
C GLY A 1159 20.61 -4.39 -43.29
N ILE A 1160 20.60 -3.11 -42.91
CA ILE A 1160 19.41 -2.31 -42.66
C ILE A 1160 19.53 -1.06 -43.53
N GLN A 1161 18.53 -0.79 -44.36
CA GLN A 1161 18.37 0.46 -45.08
C GLN A 1161 17.35 1.34 -44.35
N ILE A 1162 17.67 2.61 -44.17
CA ILE A 1162 16.74 3.64 -43.70
C ILE A 1162 16.55 4.65 -44.83
N MET A 1163 15.31 4.81 -45.27
CA MET A 1163 14.91 5.89 -46.19
C MET A 1163 14.57 7.12 -45.36
N THR A 1164 15.25 8.23 -45.60
CA THR A 1164 15.01 9.50 -44.90
C THR A 1164 13.93 10.32 -45.60
N SER A 1165 13.17 11.10 -44.83
CA SER A 1165 12.02 11.89 -45.31
C SER A 1165 12.24 13.41 -45.26
N GLY A 1166 13.35 13.88 -44.69
CA GLY A 1166 13.63 15.30 -44.46
C GLY A 1166 14.97 15.55 -43.78
N GLU A 1167 15.37 16.82 -43.66
CA GLU A 1167 16.62 17.23 -43.03
C GLU A 1167 16.56 17.06 -41.49
N GLY A 1168 17.58 16.42 -40.89
CA GLY A 1168 17.64 16.26 -39.43
C GLY A 1168 18.71 15.27 -38.94
N GLU A 1169 18.99 15.30 -37.63
CA GLU A 1169 19.88 14.35 -36.95
C GLU A 1169 19.07 13.45 -36.01
N PHE A 1170 19.30 12.15 -36.06
CA PHE A 1170 18.62 11.18 -35.20
C PHE A 1170 19.47 9.93 -34.96
N THR A 1171 19.15 9.20 -33.90
CA THR A 1171 19.90 8.01 -33.47
C THR A 1171 18.99 6.79 -33.41
N VAL A 1172 19.35 5.74 -34.15
CA VAL A 1172 18.71 4.42 -34.13
C VAL A 1172 19.59 3.45 -33.34
N PHE A 1173 19.01 2.49 -32.63
CA PHE A 1173 19.78 1.42 -31.97
C PHE A 1173 19.41 0.06 -32.54
N VAL A 1174 20.40 -0.81 -32.72
CA VAL A 1174 20.22 -2.19 -33.19
C VAL A 1174 20.79 -3.11 -32.11
N ASP A 1175 20.01 -4.06 -31.61
CA ASP A 1175 20.43 -4.89 -30.47
C ASP A 1175 20.95 -6.28 -30.90
N SER A 1176 20.11 -7.12 -31.48
CA SER A 1176 20.55 -8.42 -31.98
C SER A 1176 19.91 -8.78 -33.32
N ILE A 1177 20.64 -9.62 -34.07
CA ILE A 1177 20.15 -10.29 -35.28
C ILE A 1177 20.19 -11.80 -34.99
N ASP A 1178 19.00 -12.35 -34.75
CA ASP A 1178 18.79 -13.74 -34.31
C ASP A 1178 18.33 -14.62 -35.46
N TRP A 1179 18.61 -15.93 -35.44
CA TRP A 1179 18.03 -16.91 -36.38
C TRP A 1179 17.87 -18.35 -35.86
#